data_AF-A0A1A9BXU2-F1
#
_entry.id   AF-A0A1A9BXU2-F1
#
_cell.length_a   1.000
_cell.length_b   1.000
_cell.length_c   1.000
_cell.angle_alpha   90.00
_cell.angle_beta   90.00
_cell.angle_gamma   90.00
#
_symmetry.space_group_name_H-M   'P 1'
#
loop_
_entity.id
_entity.type
_entity.pdbx_description
1 polymer ?
#
loop_
_entity_poly.entity_id
_entity_poly.type
_entity_poly.pdbx_seq_one_letter_code
_entity_poly.pdbx_strand_id
1 'polypeptide(L)'
;MQRTSRRRWVQATAALTLAGFLTGDPYLASPPAPDTDQIVNSPATAVTLGDSEPDIAELLGLSEEQAARRNAHIQNRRIELLSQRTETSSVYVNPDGTLTAETYAGPVRIQEADGSWSPIDTELADEGPALEPQAAAADITVSDGGDRKLASVAKGSAVMALGWEETLPTPTVKDDTASYDLGDGQTLTVTALKQGFSQNVLLDEAPTEDLTYRIPVTLKGLTLSEADSGHLLLKNGAGKLVAEAPAPMMWDSSVDERSGEPKHLAPVDTEIETAADGSQTLVLRPDAGFFAQDLTYPVTVDPTSTLSATTDTWVATNYPDSQVSSTELKSGTYNGGSTVARSFLKFDVSAYQGVHVIDTNLALYSYWSSSCTGGSGTAVRRVTEAWTPSAVTWADPPASTTTGQVVNTGAKGFSADCPAGNLNFDIDAIVQAWTSGTANHGLLVRGVDEKDSYTWRRFHSANYVSGGNGATEPHLTITYNTYPEVPAAPSLAPVTGTSVVTSTTPVLSALVDDSEPQRVRAQYAIEPNPAYNDTTYTLTADTPYVDTGETAALAVPDSNPLPNGKHLRVRARSFDGTDHSTAWSAWKNFTVDTSKAPVPEVPGDLATGATQTTTPLLTGVVTAAGRGSVSAEYLFYDASGAPVGEPLTASVQDGDRAVAEVPSGLLADGSTYRWKMRACADGLCSAYTALQTFTVDVAEEPAPSGTTGTPPEAVTDLRAVPGENGALVTWSAAEFVGEPTDTVTYTVTAVASDGTTVGTKTTTGLSAVFDGLDADAGDITYTFKVTGRNTYGTGATATSAGIVPAAVPGGTNAYAAVLEAYYAARGGLVQGSHVDANTAAASSAYGPQFVARLAAEQELLLRERVSGSEDDSDNVAPDATFSDVLAMPSADGQTVVLRAKVQTRDTIVTDVSTETADPTEQTGVTEVRYTFSAGTKPVLLSAVVASAKEAVVRPTPAALADFAHSVETDVLPDGLDASEFDGDSTDDGSETGVTTVSADALQTGTYLRTGAATWAVSNWNAPAMYSQDCTNFVSRAIHYGGSVKMKGSGDEDHKSKSYWWRKPSNWFHDETYTWINAAYLKTFMERHMLDSKRNTSNAFTGDIVFYDWKNDGKIDHASIISKISNGKIYVTQHNKNYKYRSLSAQKNAEPKMKIWIYRPKPRWY
;
A
#
# COMPACT_ATOMS: atom_id res chain seq x y z
N MET A 1 60.20 -8.09 -5.25
CA MET A 1 61.28 -7.12 -5.57
C MET A 1 60.83 -5.73 -5.12
N GLN A 2 61.79 -4.82 -4.89
CA GLN A 2 61.68 -3.36 -4.66
C GLN A 2 60.58 -2.66 -5.52
N ARG A 3 59.96 -1.50 -5.19
CA ARG A 3 60.27 -0.40 -4.22
C ARG A 3 59.12 0.63 -4.05
N THR A 4 58.81 1.04 -2.81
CA THR A 4 58.58 2.43 -2.29
C THR A 4 57.83 3.55 -3.09
N SER A 5 56.64 3.94 -2.60
CA SER A 5 56.24 5.28 -2.07
C SER A 5 56.41 6.63 -2.85
N ARG A 6 55.36 7.49 -2.90
CA ARG A 6 55.20 8.78 -2.12
C ARG A 6 54.12 9.77 -2.62
N ARG A 7 53.51 10.48 -1.65
CA ARG A 7 52.55 11.62 -1.73
C ARG A 7 53.01 12.85 -2.55
N ARG A 8 52.06 13.69 -3.01
CA ARG A 8 52.06 15.16 -2.74
C ARG A 8 50.71 15.88 -3.03
N TRP A 9 50.47 16.94 -2.26
CA TRP A 9 49.35 17.91 -2.37
C TRP A 9 49.73 19.13 -3.24
N VAL A 10 48.72 19.87 -3.73
CA VAL A 10 48.82 21.28 -4.14
C VAL A 10 47.54 22.05 -3.74
N GLN A 11 47.70 23.22 -3.12
CA GLN A 11 46.64 24.24 -2.95
C GLN A 11 46.81 25.35 -4.00
N ALA A 12 45.74 26.06 -4.34
CA ALA A 12 45.83 27.39 -4.96
C ALA A 12 44.65 28.30 -4.56
N THR A 13 44.98 29.47 -4.01
CA THR A 13 44.06 30.57 -3.69
C THR A 13 44.08 31.64 -4.78
N ALA A 14 42.96 32.33 -4.99
CA ALA A 14 42.93 33.65 -5.63
C ALA A 14 41.76 34.48 -5.08
N ALA A 15 41.97 35.80 -4.93
CA ALA A 15 40.98 36.77 -4.46
C ALA A 15 41.16 38.08 -5.24
N LEU A 16 40.09 38.88 -5.38
CA LEU A 16 40.21 40.31 -5.68
C LEU A 16 38.96 41.12 -5.23
N THR A 17 39.19 42.36 -4.80
CA THR A 17 38.22 43.38 -4.32
C THR A 17 37.76 44.28 -5.50
N LEU A 18 36.82 45.25 -5.41
CA LEU A 18 36.61 46.33 -4.42
C LEU A 18 35.33 47.19 -4.71
N ALA A 19 34.70 47.77 -3.66
CA ALA A 19 33.79 48.96 -3.52
C ALA A 19 33.07 49.64 -4.73
N GLY A 20 31.90 50.30 -4.61
CA GLY A 20 31.00 50.65 -3.48
C GLY A 20 30.30 52.02 -3.68
N PHE A 21 29.18 52.37 -2.99
CA PHE A 21 28.75 53.74 -2.55
C PHE A 21 27.35 53.74 -1.87
N LEU A 22 27.01 54.81 -1.13
CA LEU A 22 25.76 55.03 -0.33
C LEU A 22 25.04 56.34 -0.79
N THR A 23 23.87 56.83 -0.31
CA THR A 23 22.98 56.65 0.87
C THR A 23 21.52 57.05 0.54
N GLY A 24 20.49 56.58 1.27
CA GLY A 24 19.18 57.30 1.35
C GLY A 24 17.98 56.51 1.89
N ASP A 25 17.40 56.95 3.03
CA ASP A 25 16.19 56.41 3.69
C ASP A 25 14.86 57.00 3.10
N PRO A 26 13.65 56.75 3.67
CA PRO A 26 12.89 55.48 3.64
C PRO A 26 11.41 55.68 3.17
N TYR A 27 10.68 54.59 2.88
CA TYR A 27 9.22 54.33 3.10
C TYR A 27 8.55 53.46 2.00
N LEU A 28 7.57 52.66 2.46
CA LEU A 28 6.59 51.85 1.70
C LEU A 28 7.15 50.73 0.83
N ALA A 29 7.12 49.51 1.37
CA ALA A 29 7.42 48.28 0.65
C ALA A 29 6.21 47.80 -0.17
N SER A 30 6.36 47.76 -1.50
CA SER A 30 5.68 46.78 -2.34
C SER A 30 6.57 45.53 -2.45
N PRO A 31 6.02 44.30 -2.46
CA PRO A 31 6.80 43.12 -2.81
C PRO A 31 7.27 43.21 -4.27
N PRO A 32 8.53 42.85 -4.60
CA PRO A 32 9.00 42.78 -5.97
C PRO A 32 8.42 41.55 -6.69
N ALA A 33 8.34 41.64 -8.02
CA ALA A 33 8.05 40.50 -8.88
C ALA A 33 9.18 39.45 -8.79
N PRO A 34 8.89 38.14 -8.92
CA PRO A 34 9.93 37.12 -9.03
C PRO A 34 10.68 37.26 -10.36
N ASP A 35 12.01 37.23 -10.30
CA ASP A 35 12.88 37.10 -11.48
C ASP A 35 12.70 35.71 -12.11
N THR A 36 12.60 35.68 -13.44
CA THR A 36 12.60 34.47 -14.26
C THR A 36 14.02 33.99 -14.56
N ASP A 37 14.18 32.67 -14.62
CA ASP A 37 15.34 31.90 -15.13
C ASP A 37 16.69 32.03 -14.39
N GLN A 38 16.98 31.00 -13.59
CA GLN A 38 18.05 30.06 -13.96
C GLN A 38 17.64 28.62 -13.68
N ILE A 39 17.00 27.99 -14.67
CA ILE A 39 17.08 26.54 -14.86
C ILE A 39 18.48 26.25 -15.41
N VAL A 40 19.29 25.49 -14.69
CA VAL A 40 20.51 24.87 -15.24
C VAL A 40 20.60 23.44 -14.75
N ASN A 41 20.52 22.51 -15.70
CA ASN A 41 20.62 21.07 -15.49
C ASN A 41 21.94 20.68 -14.81
N SER A 42 21.95 19.53 -14.17
CA SER A 42 23.11 18.64 -14.21
C SER A 42 22.61 17.26 -14.62
N PRO A 43 23.09 16.70 -15.74
CA PRO A 43 22.56 15.45 -16.27
C PRO A 43 22.86 14.31 -15.30
N ALA A 44 21.89 13.41 -15.11
CA ALA A 44 22.13 12.19 -14.35
C ALA A 44 23.30 11.44 -14.99
N THR A 45 24.43 11.40 -14.30
CA THR A 45 25.60 10.69 -14.81
C THR A 45 25.27 9.20 -14.77
N ALA A 46 25.23 8.54 -15.92
CA ALA A 46 24.95 7.11 -16.01
C ALA A 46 25.96 6.33 -15.14
N VAL A 47 25.54 5.94 -13.95
CA VAL A 47 26.33 5.12 -13.04
C VAL A 47 26.41 3.73 -13.64
N THR A 48 27.57 3.40 -14.21
CA THR A 48 27.91 2.01 -14.52
C THR A 48 27.82 1.20 -13.22
N LEU A 49 26.95 0.19 -13.20
CA LEU A 49 26.83 -0.79 -12.13
C LEU A 49 28.19 -1.50 -11.93
N GLY A 50 28.96 -1.01 -10.96
CA GLY A 50 29.99 -1.79 -10.27
C GLY A 50 29.37 -2.51 -9.08
N ASP A 51 30.06 -3.54 -8.57
CA ASP A 51 29.55 -4.51 -7.58
C ASP A 51 29.37 -3.96 -6.14
N SER A 52 28.97 -2.69 -6.00
CA SER A 52 28.58 -2.04 -4.75
C SER A 52 27.32 -1.20 -4.99
N GLU A 53 26.16 -1.75 -4.64
CA GLU A 53 24.85 -1.13 -4.83
C GLU A 53 24.73 0.20 -4.07
N PRO A 54 24.25 1.30 -4.69
CA PRO A 54 23.67 2.42 -3.95
C PRO A 54 22.23 2.05 -3.54
N ASP A 55 21.85 2.34 -2.30
CA ASP A 55 20.53 1.98 -1.77
C ASP A 55 19.41 2.81 -2.41
N ILE A 56 18.53 2.13 -3.13
CA ILE A 56 17.34 2.72 -3.77
C ILE A 56 16.37 3.30 -2.72
N ALA A 57 16.42 2.85 -1.46
CA ALA A 57 15.62 3.42 -0.37
C ALA A 57 16.00 4.87 -0.07
N GLU A 58 17.29 5.20 -0.03
CA GLU A 58 17.80 6.56 0.26
C GLU A 58 17.37 7.56 -0.83
N LEU A 59 17.38 7.12 -2.10
CA LEU A 59 16.90 7.90 -3.25
C LEU A 59 15.38 8.15 -3.27
N LEU A 60 14.59 7.29 -2.63
CA LEU A 60 13.13 7.43 -2.54
C LEU A 60 12.65 8.06 -1.23
N GLY A 61 13.57 8.43 -0.32
CA GLY A 61 13.24 8.93 1.01
C GLY A 61 12.49 7.92 1.89
N LEU A 62 12.52 6.64 1.53
CA LEU A 62 11.88 5.56 2.29
C LEU A 62 12.79 5.16 3.46
N SER A 63 12.19 4.85 4.60
CA SER A 63 12.91 4.13 5.66
C SER A 63 13.33 2.75 5.16
N GLU A 64 14.41 2.21 5.74
CA GLU A 64 14.86 0.84 5.46
C GLU A 64 13.71 -0.16 5.56
N GLU A 65 12.86 -0.01 6.59
CA GLU A 65 11.73 -0.90 6.79
C GLU A 65 10.66 -0.77 5.69
N GLN A 66 10.31 0.44 5.26
CA GLN A 66 9.42 0.67 4.12
C GLN A 66 9.94 -0.02 2.85
N ALA A 67 11.23 0.13 2.57
CA ALA A 67 11.88 -0.53 1.44
C ALA A 67 11.88 -2.06 1.60
N ALA A 68 12.15 -2.57 2.81
CA ALA A 68 12.14 -4.00 3.12
C ALA A 68 10.75 -4.62 2.99
N ARG A 69 9.68 -3.98 3.50
CA ARG A 69 8.28 -4.45 3.36
C ARG A 69 7.89 -4.54 1.89
N ARG A 70 8.15 -3.48 1.12
CA ARG A 70 7.93 -3.43 -0.33
C ARG A 70 8.69 -4.54 -1.06
N ASN A 71 9.98 -4.70 -0.77
CA ASN A 71 10.83 -5.70 -1.42
C ASN A 71 10.43 -7.13 -1.03
N ALA A 72 10.04 -7.38 0.22
CA ALA A 72 9.61 -8.69 0.69
C ALA A 72 8.34 -9.16 -0.04
N HIS A 73 7.37 -8.26 -0.19
CA HIS A 73 6.14 -8.52 -0.92
C HIS A 73 6.39 -8.73 -2.43
N ILE A 74 7.13 -7.83 -3.09
CA ILE A 74 7.41 -7.90 -4.54
C ILE A 74 8.23 -9.15 -4.90
N GLN A 75 9.23 -9.49 -4.08
CA GLN A 75 10.15 -10.60 -4.35
C GLN A 75 9.66 -11.93 -3.76
N ASN A 76 8.57 -11.93 -2.99
CA ASN A 76 8.02 -13.09 -2.27
C ASN A 76 9.09 -13.87 -1.49
N ARG A 77 9.95 -13.14 -0.78
CA ARG A 77 10.96 -13.67 0.16
C ARG A 77 11.08 -12.75 1.37
N ARG A 78 11.58 -13.25 2.48
CA ARG A 78 11.90 -12.40 3.63
C ARG A 78 13.08 -11.46 3.32
N ILE A 79 13.04 -10.23 3.83
CA ILE A 79 14.10 -9.21 3.70
C ILE A 79 14.56 -8.81 5.10
N GLU A 80 15.87 -8.75 5.35
CA GLU A 80 16.42 -8.39 6.66
C GLU A 80 16.37 -6.88 6.89
N LEU A 81 16.11 -6.47 8.13
CA LEU A 81 16.30 -5.11 8.64
C LEU A 81 17.68 -5.05 9.29
N LEU A 82 18.67 -4.53 8.57
CA LEU A 82 20.05 -4.43 9.02
C LEU A 82 20.21 -3.44 10.19
N SER A 83 19.37 -2.40 10.28
CA SER A 83 19.31 -1.52 11.46
C SER A 83 18.88 -2.24 12.75
N GLN A 84 18.21 -3.39 12.65
CA GLN A 84 17.79 -4.23 13.78
C GLN A 84 18.68 -5.47 13.98
N ARG A 85 19.79 -5.59 13.22
CA ARG A 85 20.78 -6.65 13.38
C ARG A 85 21.64 -6.39 14.63
N THR A 86 21.90 -7.45 15.40
CA THR A 86 22.82 -7.43 16.56
C THR A 86 23.76 -8.63 16.54
N GLU A 87 24.70 -8.71 17.49
CA GLU A 87 25.55 -9.89 17.73
C GLU A 87 24.74 -11.18 17.92
N THR A 88 23.51 -11.08 18.43
CA THR A 88 22.65 -12.20 18.84
C THR A 88 21.33 -12.28 18.07
N SER A 89 21.03 -11.36 17.15
CA SER A 89 19.72 -11.33 16.46
C SER A 89 19.75 -10.79 15.02
N SER A 90 18.81 -11.29 14.22
CA SER A 90 18.36 -10.68 12.95
C SER A 90 16.85 -10.49 13.00
N VAL A 91 16.33 -9.42 12.38
CA VAL A 91 14.89 -9.22 12.17
C VAL A 91 14.62 -9.16 10.67
N TYR A 92 13.56 -9.83 10.23
CA TYR A 92 13.16 -9.93 8.84
C TYR A 92 11.71 -9.45 8.66
N VAL A 93 11.42 -8.76 7.57
CA VAL A 93 10.04 -8.57 7.08
C VAL A 93 9.68 -9.72 6.16
N ASN A 94 8.52 -10.34 6.39
CA ASN A 94 7.99 -11.44 5.59
C ASN A 94 7.13 -10.93 4.41
N PRO A 95 6.89 -11.77 3.38
CA PRO A 95 6.09 -11.40 2.20
C PRO A 95 4.62 -11.03 2.50
N ASP A 96 4.09 -11.50 3.63
CA ASP A 96 2.72 -11.22 4.11
C ASP A 96 2.63 -9.94 4.96
N GLY A 97 3.76 -9.30 5.27
CA GLY A 97 3.84 -8.10 6.09
C GLY A 97 4.23 -8.35 7.55
N THR A 98 4.22 -9.59 8.04
CA THR A 98 4.65 -9.89 9.42
C THR A 98 6.15 -9.70 9.61
N LEU A 99 6.58 -9.47 10.86
CA LEU A 99 8.00 -9.46 11.24
C LEU A 99 8.41 -10.82 11.81
N THR A 100 9.65 -11.23 11.56
CA THR A 100 10.25 -12.42 12.19
C THR A 100 11.63 -12.08 12.74
N ALA A 101 11.79 -12.18 14.06
CA ALA A 101 13.09 -12.17 14.72
C ALA A 101 13.67 -13.58 14.81
N GLU A 102 14.96 -13.72 14.52
CA GLU A 102 15.78 -14.90 14.86
C GLU A 102 16.77 -14.47 15.94
N THR A 103 16.63 -14.97 17.17
CA THR A 103 17.51 -14.64 18.30
C THR A 103 18.20 -15.88 18.87
N TYR A 104 19.46 -15.71 19.31
CA TYR A 104 20.35 -16.77 19.77
C TYR A 104 20.71 -16.59 21.25
N ALA A 105 20.98 -17.68 21.97
CA ALA A 105 21.36 -17.65 23.39
C ALA A 105 22.79 -17.09 23.66
N GLY A 106 23.56 -16.85 22.60
CA GLY A 106 24.88 -16.20 22.64
C GLY A 106 25.17 -15.51 21.32
N PRO A 107 26.32 -14.82 21.19
CA PRO A 107 26.67 -14.19 19.93
C PRO A 107 26.90 -15.26 18.85
N VAL A 108 26.57 -14.91 17.61
CA VAL A 108 26.84 -15.72 16.40
C VAL A 108 27.62 -14.94 15.35
N ARG A 109 27.84 -13.64 15.59
CA ARG A 109 28.51 -12.68 14.72
C ARG A 109 29.10 -11.54 15.55
N ILE A 110 30.10 -10.86 15.00
CA ILE A 110 30.70 -9.64 15.56
C ILE A 110 30.54 -8.47 14.59
N GLN A 111 30.58 -7.25 15.11
CA GLN A 111 30.69 -6.05 14.29
C GLN A 111 32.15 -5.64 14.18
N GLU A 112 32.65 -5.55 12.96
CA GLU A 112 34.02 -5.16 12.63
C GLU A 112 34.29 -3.67 12.87
N ALA A 113 35.57 -3.30 12.91
CA ALA A 113 35.99 -1.91 13.11
C ALA A 113 35.53 -0.93 12.00
N ASP A 114 35.14 -1.44 10.83
CA ASP A 114 34.55 -0.66 9.73
C ASP A 114 33.00 -0.61 9.76
N GLY A 115 32.38 -1.29 10.73
CA GLY A 115 30.93 -1.38 10.91
C GLY A 115 30.26 -2.57 10.20
N SER A 116 31.00 -3.36 9.41
CA SER A 116 30.48 -4.59 8.79
C SER A 116 30.25 -5.71 9.81
N TRP A 117 29.58 -6.79 9.41
CA TRP A 117 29.23 -7.91 10.28
C TRP A 117 29.86 -9.21 9.79
N SER A 118 30.72 -9.82 10.61
CA SER A 118 31.35 -11.12 10.34
C SER A 118 30.70 -12.21 11.21
N PRO A 119 30.49 -13.45 10.69
CA PRO A 119 30.17 -14.59 11.55
C PRO A 119 31.31 -14.85 12.55
N ILE A 120 31.02 -15.49 13.67
CA ILE A 120 32.09 -15.96 14.57
C ILE A 120 32.84 -17.11 13.90
N ASP A 121 34.17 -17.00 13.90
CA ASP A 121 35.11 -18.01 13.45
C ASP A 121 36.25 -18.12 14.46
N THR A 122 36.34 -19.26 15.14
CA THR A 122 37.34 -19.50 16.19
C THR A 122 38.60 -20.20 15.68
N GLU A 123 38.75 -20.43 14.37
CA GLU A 123 39.99 -21.00 13.80
C GLU A 123 41.20 -20.13 14.17
N LEU A 124 42.22 -20.74 14.77
CA LEU A 124 43.40 -20.04 15.26
C LEU A 124 44.40 -19.78 14.12
N ALA A 125 44.74 -18.52 13.91
CA ALA A 125 45.72 -18.08 12.93
C ALA A 125 46.99 -17.49 13.57
N ASP A 126 48.13 -17.71 12.92
CA ASP A 126 49.43 -17.15 13.27
C ASP A 126 49.72 -15.93 12.39
N GLU A 127 49.21 -14.76 12.80
CA GLU A 127 49.39 -13.48 12.08
C GLU A 127 50.40 -12.54 12.76
N GLY A 128 51.02 -12.95 13.87
CA GLY A 128 51.70 -12.02 14.78
C GLY A 128 52.67 -12.67 15.77
N PRO A 129 52.74 -12.16 17.02
CA PRO A 129 53.55 -12.72 18.11
C PRO A 129 52.72 -13.63 19.05
N ALA A 130 51.58 -14.11 18.56
CA ALA A 130 50.59 -14.94 19.24
C ALA A 130 49.62 -15.52 18.19
N LEU A 131 48.95 -16.59 18.56
CA LEU A 131 47.82 -17.16 17.81
C LEU A 131 46.53 -16.43 18.23
N GLU A 132 45.71 -16.03 17.27
CA GLU A 132 44.45 -15.31 17.51
C GLU A 132 43.32 -15.96 16.68
N PRO A 133 42.07 -16.01 17.17
CA PRO A 133 40.95 -16.52 16.38
C PRO A 133 40.57 -15.52 15.27
N GLN A 134 40.18 -16.03 14.10
CA GLN A 134 39.78 -15.21 12.95
C GLN A 134 38.71 -14.14 13.28
N ALA A 135 37.68 -14.49 14.05
CA ALA A 135 36.61 -13.58 14.47
C ALA A 135 35.92 -14.07 15.77
N ALA A 136 36.18 -13.42 16.91
CA ALA A 136 35.55 -13.74 18.21
C ALA A 136 34.99 -12.50 18.92
N ALA A 137 33.97 -12.69 19.78
CA ALA A 137 33.27 -11.62 20.51
C ALA A 137 33.96 -11.20 21.83
N ALA A 138 35.23 -11.59 21.98
CA ALA A 138 36.19 -11.13 22.99
C ALA A 138 37.60 -11.21 22.38
N ASP A 139 38.50 -10.31 22.77
CA ASP A 139 39.88 -10.32 22.28
C ASP A 139 40.62 -11.50 22.92
N ILE A 140 40.97 -12.52 22.13
CA ILE A 140 41.60 -13.76 22.62
C ILE A 140 42.98 -13.90 22.00
N THR A 141 43.99 -14.20 22.83
CA THR A 141 45.34 -14.52 22.37
C THR A 141 45.80 -15.84 22.98
N VAL A 142 46.47 -16.67 22.18
CA VAL A 142 47.01 -18.00 22.56
C VAL A 142 48.49 -18.04 22.18
N SER A 143 49.32 -18.73 22.96
CA SER A 143 50.79 -18.70 22.79
C SER A 143 51.27 -19.38 21.51
N ASP A 144 52.20 -18.78 20.77
CA ASP A 144 52.98 -19.44 19.71
C ASP A 144 54.16 -20.26 20.27
N GLY A 145 54.39 -20.19 21.58
CA GLY A 145 55.42 -20.91 22.32
C GLY A 145 56.71 -20.11 22.54
N GLY A 146 57.63 -20.67 23.33
CA GLY A 146 58.91 -20.03 23.63
C GLY A 146 58.88 -18.98 24.76
N ASP A 147 57.71 -18.69 25.35
CA ASP A 147 57.59 -17.95 26.61
C ASP A 147 56.66 -18.66 27.62
N ARG A 148 56.27 -17.96 28.70
CA ARG A 148 55.46 -18.49 29.82
C ARG A 148 54.03 -17.96 29.85
N LYS A 149 53.57 -17.24 28.83
CA LYS A 149 52.18 -16.82 28.67
C LYS A 149 51.45 -17.91 27.90
N LEU A 150 50.31 -18.37 28.42
CA LEU A 150 49.54 -19.46 27.81
C LEU A 150 48.43 -18.90 26.92
N ALA A 151 47.52 -18.14 27.51
CA ALA A 151 46.41 -17.52 26.81
C ALA A 151 45.90 -16.29 27.56
N SER A 152 45.21 -15.38 26.87
CA SER A 152 44.49 -14.28 27.49
C SER A 152 43.16 -13.99 26.81
N VAL A 153 42.23 -13.44 27.58
CA VAL A 153 40.96 -12.90 27.12
C VAL A 153 40.78 -11.48 27.66
N ALA A 154 40.37 -10.56 26.79
CA ALA A 154 39.98 -9.20 27.17
C ALA A 154 38.58 -8.85 26.67
N LYS A 155 37.87 -8.05 27.46
CA LYS A 155 36.61 -7.41 27.05
C LYS A 155 36.55 -6.01 27.62
N GLY A 156 36.82 -5.02 26.77
CA GLY A 156 36.92 -3.61 27.17
C GLY A 156 38.13 -3.34 28.06
N SER A 157 37.90 -2.97 29.33
CA SER A 157 38.99 -2.67 30.28
C SER A 157 39.38 -3.84 31.19
N ALA A 158 38.57 -4.91 31.22
CA ALA A 158 38.81 -6.12 31.97
C ALA A 158 39.69 -7.08 31.15
N VAL A 159 40.73 -7.63 31.78
CA VAL A 159 41.64 -8.60 31.17
C VAL A 159 41.91 -9.72 32.16
N MET A 160 41.92 -10.95 31.66
CA MET A 160 42.51 -12.10 32.33
C MET A 160 43.52 -12.77 31.39
N ALA A 161 44.71 -13.08 31.92
CA ALA A 161 45.69 -13.91 31.23
C ALA A 161 46.15 -15.04 32.16
N LEU A 162 46.35 -16.21 31.56
CA LEU A 162 46.98 -17.36 32.19
C LEU A 162 48.43 -17.49 31.71
N GLY A 163 49.31 -17.88 32.62
CA GLY A 163 50.66 -18.32 32.33
C GLY A 163 50.83 -19.81 32.57
N TRP A 164 52.01 -20.31 32.22
CA TRP A 164 52.48 -21.64 32.56
C TRP A 164 53.71 -21.58 33.49
N GLU A 165 53.93 -22.62 34.30
CA GLU A 165 55.06 -22.66 35.23
C GLU A 165 56.40 -22.84 34.51
N GLU A 166 56.41 -23.47 33.35
CA GLU A 166 57.59 -23.63 32.49
C GLU A 166 57.39 -22.94 31.13
N THR A 167 58.48 -22.74 30.40
CA THR A 167 58.42 -22.18 29.04
C THR A 167 57.69 -23.16 28.11
N LEU A 168 56.65 -22.68 27.43
CA LEU A 168 55.84 -23.49 26.53
C LEU A 168 56.65 -23.91 25.28
N PRO A 169 56.46 -25.14 24.78
CA PRO A 169 56.97 -25.54 23.46
C PRO A 169 56.22 -24.79 22.35
N THR A 170 56.68 -24.90 21.10
CA THR A 170 55.87 -24.50 19.94
C THR A 170 54.68 -25.46 19.81
N PRO A 171 53.43 -24.99 19.73
CA PRO A 171 52.26 -25.85 19.63
C PRO A 171 52.11 -26.45 18.22
N THR A 172 51.32 -27.51 18.15
CA THR A 172 50.62 -27.89 16.92
C THR A 172 49.22 -27.28 16.93
N VAL A 173 48.85 -26.57 15.86
CA VAL A 173 47.55 -25.90 15.75
C VAL A 173 46.65 -26.70 14.80
N LYS A 174 45.39 -26.88 15.20
CA LYS A 174 44.34 -27.51 14.38
C LYS A 174 43.01 -26.84 14.70
N ASP A 175 42.36 -26.32 13.67
CA ASP A 175 41.08 -25.62 13.78
C ASP A 175 41.18 -24.52 14.86
N ASP A 176 40.35 -24.56 15.90
CA ASP A 176 40.32 -23.62 17.02
C ASP A 176 41.32 -23.92 18.16
N THR A 177 42.16 -24.95 18.03
CA THR A 177 42.90 -25.55 19.14
C THR A 177 44.42 -25.59 18.91
N ALA A 178 45.17 -25.03 19.87
CA ALA A 178 46.63 -25.14 19.98
C ALA A 178 47.01 -26.24 20.99
N SER A 179 47.96 -27.11 20.65
CA SER A 179 48.37 -28.28 21.44
C SER A 179 49.88 -28.29 21.70
N TYR A 180 50.26 -28.21 22.97
CA TYR A 180 51.63 -28.11 23.49
C TYR A 180 52.06 -29.47 24.11
N ASP A 181 53.05 -30.12 23.53
CA ASP A 181 53.68 -31.34 24.08
C ASP A 181 54.59 -30.98 25.27
N LEU A 182 54.13 -31.27 26.49
CA LEU A 182 54.86 -30.97 27.72
C LEU A 182 55.89 -32.04 28.10
N GLY A 183 55.94 -33.16 27.36
CA GLY A 183 56.71 -34.35 27.73
C GLY A 183 55.97 -35.29 28.69
N ASP A 184 56.58 -36.45 28.96
CA ASP A 184 56.08 -37.50 29.86
C ASP A 184 54.61 -37.90 29.64
N GLY A 185 54.18 -37.92 28.36
CA GLY A 185 52.83 -38.29 27.95
C GLY A 185 51.77 -37.22 28.24
N GLN A 186 52.16 -35.96 28.48
CA GLN A 186 51.26 -34.86 28.80
C GLN A 186 51.16 -33.85 27.65
N THR A 187 49.94 -33.59 27.17
CA THR A 187 49.66 -32.54 26.19
C THR A 187 48.73 -31.49 26.80
N LEU A 188 49.19 -30.25 26.90
CA LEU A 188 48.34 -29.11 27.23
C LEU A 188 47.68 -28.61 25.94
N THR A 189 46.36 -28.45 25.93
CA THR A 189 45.64 -27.83 24.82
C THR A 189 45.00 -26.52 25.27
N VAL A 190 44.84 -25.59 24.33
CA VAL A 190 44.06 -24.36 24.48
C VAL A 190 43.14 -24.25 23.26
N THR A 191 41.84 -24.15 23.50
CA THR A 191 40.81 -24.05 22.46
C THR A 191 40.13 -22.69 22.54
N ALA A 192 40.15 -21.94 21.44
CA ALA A 192 39.47 -20.65 21.33
C ALA A 192 37.94 -20.84 21.28
N LEU A 193 37.21 -19.96 21.97
CA LEU A 193 35.75 -19.97 22.05
C LEU A 193 35.20 -18.58 21.71
N LYS A 194 33.89 -18.51 21.50
CA LYS A 194 33.18 -17.27 21.11
C LYS A 194 33.50 -16.02 21.94
N GLN A 195 33.75 -16.18 23.23
CA GLN A 195 33.89 -15.10 24.21
C GLN A 195 35.02 -15.37 25.24
N GLY A 196 35.93 -16.30 24.93
CA GLY A 196 36.99 -16.74 25.84
C GLY A 196 37.76 -17.91 25.23
N PHE A 197 38.39 -18.72 26.07
CA PHE A 197 39.07 -19.95 25.67
C PHE A 197 38.86 -21.02 26.73
N SER A 198 39.03 -22.29 26.39
CA SER A 198 39.21 -23.38 27.35
C SER A 198 40.64 -23.93 27.28
N GLN A 199 41.06 -24.68 28.29
CA GLN A 199 42.35 -25.34 28.32
C GLN A 199 42.20 -26.73 28.95
N ASN A 200 42.96 -27.71 28.49
CA ASN A 200 42.93 -29.08 29.01
C ASN A 200 44.35 -29.66 29.11
N VAL A 201 44.61 -30.54 30.08
CA VAL A 201 45.81 -31.38 30.06
C VAL A 201 45.38 -32.81 29.79
N LEU A 202 45.76 -33.32 28.63
CA LEU A 202 45.58 -34.73 28.27
C LEU A 202 46.78 -35.52 28.77
N LEU A 203 46.51 -36.63 29.45
CA LEU A 203 47.48 -37.61 29.90
C LEU A 203 47.31 -38.86 29.06
N ASP A 204 48.33 -39.27 28.30
CA ASP A 204 48.29 -40.47 27.44
C ASP A 204 48.50 -41.78 28.23
N GLU A 205 49.04 -41.70 29.44
CA GLU A 205 49.22 -42.81 30.36
C GLU A 205 49.06 -42.38 31.84
N ALA A 206 49.05 -43.35 32.75
CA ALA A 206 48.95 -43.07 34.18
C ALA A 206 50.20 -42.30 34.67
N PRO A 207 50.04 -41.19 35.42
CA PRO A 207 51.19 -40.47 35.95
C PRO A 207 51.97 -41.33 36.95
N THR A 208 53.29 -41.20 36.93
CA THR A 208 54.19 -42.00 37.79
C THR A 208 54.43 -41.38 39.17
N GLU A 209 54.05 -40.11 39.35
CA GLU A 209 54.11 -39.34 40.59
C GLU A 209 52.81 -38.50 40.74
N ASP A 210 52.55 -37.99 41.94
CA ASP A 210 51.37 -37.14 42.21
C ASP A 210 51.46 -35.84 41.38
N LEU A 211 50.44 -35.56 40.56
CA LEU A 211 50.41 -34.38 39.69
C LEU A 211 50.03 -33.11 40.46
N THR A 212 50.64 -31.98 40.10
CA THR A 212 50.21 -30.64 40.54
C THR A 212 50.49 -29.64 39.44
N TYR A 213 49.45 -28.98 38.94
CA TYR A 213 49.58 -27.91 37.95
C TYR A 213 49.46 -26.55 38.63
N ARG A 214 50.43 -25.67 38.37
CA ARG A 214 50.48 -24.32 38.93
C ARG A 214 50.36 -23.32 37.79
N ILE A 215 49.26 -22.60 37.74
CA ILE A 215 48.86 -21.75 36.61
C ILE A 215 48.82 -20.29 37.10
N PRO A 216 49.86 -19.48 36.82
CA PRO A 216 49.87 -18.07 37.16
C PRO A 216 48.72 -17.31 36.51
N VAL A 217 48.03 -16.47 37.28
CA VAL A 217 46.89 -15.68 36.82
C VAL A 217 47.22 -14.19 36.88
N THR A 218 47.10 -13.50 35.76
CA THR A 218 47.24 -12.04 35.65
C THR A 218 45.88 -11.41 35.39
N LEU A 219 45.42 -10.55 36.32
CA LEU A 219 44.13 -9.88 36.25
C LEU A 219 44.28 -8.36 36.14
N LYS A 220 43.40 -7.74 35.35
CA LYS A 220 43.26 -6.28 35.28
C LYS A 220 41.82 -5.88 35.54
N GLY A 221 41.58 -5.15 36.63
CA GLY A 221 40.24 -4.70 37.03
C GLY A 221 39.31 -5.79 37.57
N LEU A 222 39.84 -7.01 37.77
CA LEU A 222 39.14 -8.20 38.24
C LEU A 222 39.86 -8.80 39.46
N THR A 223 39.13 -9.61 40.23
CA THR A 223 39.64 -10.46 41.31
C THR A 223 39.08 -11.87 41.12
N LEU A 224 39.94 -12.89 41.16
CA LEU A 224 39.55 -14.30 41.14
C LEU A 224 39.24 -14.77 42.56
N SER A 225 38.14 -15.52 42.70
CA SER A 225 37.66 -16.12 43.95
C SER A 225 37.00 -17.46 43.67
N GLU A 226 37.01 -18.36 44.65
CA GLU A 226 36.33 -19.66 44.59
C GLU A 226 35.01 -19.58 45.37
N ALA A 227 33.97 -20.29 44.90
CA ALA A 227 32.71 -20.48 45.62
C ALA A 227 32.74 -21.75 46.48
N ASP A 228 31.81 -21.89 47.44
CA ASP A 228 31.66 -23.11 48.27
C ASP A 228 31.45 -24.41 47.44
N SER A 229 31.12 -24.28 46.16
CA SER A 229 30.94 -25.36 45.18
C SER A 229 32.17 -25.70 44.33
N GLY A 230 33.27 -24.96 44.48
CA GLY A 230 34.48 -25.08 43.64
C GLY A 230 34.46 -24.21 42.38
N HIS A 231 33.38 -23.45 42.12
CA HIS A 231 33.31 -22.54 40.97
C HIS A 231 34.32 -21.40 41.05
N LEU A 232 35.01 -21.14 39.93
CA LEU A 232 35.94 -20.03 39.79
C LEU A 232 35.20 -18.77 39.29
N LEU A 233 35.17 -17.72 40.12
CA LEU A 233 34.41 -16.50 39.88
C LEU A 233 35.33 -15.28 39.76
N LEU A 234 35.23 -14.55 38.64
CA LEU A 234 35.90 -13.27 38.43
C LEU A 234 34.94 -12.10 38.61
N LYS A 235 35.20 -11.29 39.63
CA LYS A 235 34.40 -10.11 39.99
C LYS A 235 35.20 -8.83 39.77
N ASN A 236 34.54 -7.77 39.30
CA ASN A 236 35.15 -6.45 39.20
C ASN A 236 35.21 -5.74 40.56
N GLY A 237 35.85 -4.56 40.61
CA GLY A 237 35.98 -3.75 41.83
C GLY A 237 34.67 -3.25 42.46
N ALA A 238 33.52 -3.43 41.81
CA ALA A 238 32.19 -3.18 42.38
C ALA A 238 31.49 -4.46 42.89
N GLY A 239 32.19 -5.61 42.87
CA GLY A 239 31.66 -6.91 43.26
C GLY A 239 30.77 -7.58 42.21
N LYS A 240 30.58 -6.96 41.03
CA LYS A 240 29.81 -7.56 39.93
C LYS A 240 30.65 -8.64 39.25
N LEU A 241 30.06 -9.83 39.12
CA LEU A 241 30.56 -10.94 38.31
C LEU A 241 30.74 -10.53 36.84
N VAL A 242 31.87 -10.92 36.24
CA VAL A 242 32.25 -10.57 34.84
C VAL A 242 32.53 -11.82 34.00
N ALA A 243 33.18 -12.83 34.58
CA ALA A 243 33.44 -14.11 33.95
C ALA A 243 33.50 -15.20 35.03
N GLU A 244 33.30 -16.45 34.63
CA GLU A 244 33.29 -17.60 35.53
C GLU A 244 33.62 -18.90 34.78
N ALA A 245 34.10 -19.89 35.53
CA ALA A 245 34.34 -21.24 35.05
C ALA A 245 33.77 -22.25 36.07
N PRO A 246 33.33 -23.45 35.62
CA PRO A 246 32.86 -24.51 36.51
C PRO A 246 34.01 -25.03 37.41
N ALA A 247 33.69 -25.90 38.37
CA ALA A 247 34.72 -26.55 39.17
C ALA A 247 35.58 -27.51 38.33
N PRO A 248 36.92 -27.52 38.49
CA PRO A 248 37.83 -28.47 37.82
C PRO A 248 37.43 -29.93 37.98
N MET A 249 37.47 -30.67 36.87
CA MET A 249 37.12 -32.09 36.79
C MET A 249 38.20 -32.85 36.01
N MET A 250 38.21 -34.17 36.14
CA MET A 250 38.97 -35.05 35.25
C MET A 250 38.15 -36.30 34.89
N TRP A 251 38.39 -36.84 33.70
CA TRP A 251 37.67 -37.98 33.18
C TRP A 251 38.51 -38.79 32.17
N ASP A 252 38.12 -40.05 31.96
CA ASP A 252 38.78 -40.94 31.00
C ASP A 252 38.10 -40.92 29.62
N SER A 253 38.80 -41.39 28.58
CA SER A 253 38.29 -41.49 27.20
C SER A 253 37.31 -42.66 26.99
N SER A 254 36.83 -43.30 28.05
CA SER A 254 35.83 -44.36 27.94
C SER A 254 34.43 -43.76 27.78
N VAL A 255 33.50 -44.39 27.05
CA VAL A 255 32.15 -43.85 26.83
C VAL A 255 31.07 -44.83 27.28
N ASP A 256 30.11 -44.38 28.09
CA ASP A 256 28.87 -45.12 28.34
C ASP A 256 27.92 -44.98 27.13
N GLU A 257 27.55 -46.11 26.53
CA GLU A 257 26.77 -46.15 25.28
C GLU A 257 25.36 -45.54 25.40
N ARG A 258 24.83 -45.30 26.61
CA ARG A 258 23.50 -44.72 26.80
C ARG A 258 23.57 -43.21 27.01
N SER A 259 24.56 -42.74 27.77
CA SER A 259 24.68 -41.31 28.07
C SER A 259 25.55 -40.55 27.06
N GLY A 260 26.51 -41.23 26.43
CA GLY A 260 27.60 -40.62 25.67
C GLY A 260 28.66 -39.94 26.56
N GLU A 261 28.57 -40.11 27.88
CA GLU A 261 29.44 -39.48 28.88
C GLU A 261 30.62 -40.40 29.23
N PRO A 262 31.70 -39.86 29.83
CA PRO A 262 32.75 -40.64 30.46
C PRO A 262 32.21 -41.63 31.50
N LYS A 263 32.77 -42.86 31.56
CA LYS A 263 32.40 -43.82 32.63
C LYS A 263 33.06 -43.47 33.95
N HIS A 264 34.26 -42.92 33.90
CA HIS A 264 35.03 -42.49 35.07
C HIS A 264 35.16 -40.96 35.03
N LEU A 265 34.64 -40.30 36.07
CA LEU A 265 34.80 -38.87 36.31
C LEU A 265 35.08 -38.61 37.79
N ALA A 266 35.86 -37.58 38.09
CA ALA A 266 36.16 -37.13 39.45
C ALA A 266 36.44 -35.61 39.48
N PRO A 267 36.17 -34.91 40.60
CA PRO A 267 36.62 -33.54 40.80
C PRO A 267 38.14 -33.48 40.94
N VAL A 268 38.72 -32.33 40.59
CA VAL A 268 40.14 -32.01 40.78
C VAL A 268 40.28 -31.01 41.92
N ASP A 269 41.13 -31.32 42.91
CA ASP A 269 41.34 -30.44 44.07
C ASP A 269 41.97 -29.12 43.62
N THR A 270 41.43 -28.00 44.12
CA THR A 270 41.64 -26.65 43.59
C THR A 270 41.99 -25.69 44.72
N GLU A 271 42.98 -24.83 44.49
CA GLU A 271 43.41 -23.81 45.46
C GLU A 271 43.84 -22.52 44.74
N ILE A 272 43.41 -21.37 45.25
CA ILE A 272 43.88 -20.05 44.78
C ILE A 272 44.94 -19.52 45.76
N GLU A 273 46.21 -19.68 45.42
CA GLU A 273 47.31 -19.02 46.12
C GLU A 273 47.34 -17.53 45.76
N THR A 274 47.40 -16.63 46.74
CA THR A 274 47.54 -15.18 46.52
C THR A 274 48.82 -14.68 47.19
N ALA A 275 49.73 -14.12 46.40
CA ALA A 275 51.01 -13.60 46.86
C ALA A 275 50.87 -12.20 47.51
N ALA A 276 51.93 -11.77 48.20
CA ALA A 276 51.93 -10.51 48.95
C ALA A 276 51.85 -9.23 48.06
N ASP A 277 52.10 -9.36 46.76
CA ASP A 277 51.92 -8.29 45.76
C ASP A 277 50.53 -8.31 45.08
N GLY A 278 49.67 -9.27 45.45
CA GLY A 278 48.34 -9.45 44.88
C GLY A 278 48.28 -10.30 43.61
N SER A 279 49.40 -10.85 43.13
CA SER A 279 49.37 -11.87 42.07
C SER A 279 48.73 -13.16 42.58
N GLN A 280 47.97 -13.85 41.72
CA GLN A 280 47.24 -15.07 42.05
C GLN A 280 47.76 -16.24 41.22
N THR A 281 47.80 -17.45 41.79
CA THR A 281 48.12 -18.70 41.09
C THR A 281 46.99 -19.68 41.36
N LEU A 282 46.43 -20.24 40.28
CA LEU A 282 45.49 -21.37 40.38
C LEU A 282 46.32 -22.66 40.48
N VAL A 283 46.09 -23.44 41.53
CA VAL A 283 46.80 -24.70 41.78
C VAL A 283 45.82 -25.84 41.75
N LEU A 284 46.13 -26.87 40.96
CA LEU A 284 45.23 -27.98 40.64
C LEU A 284 45.91 -29.31 40.89
N ARG A 285 45.21 -30.23 41.56
CA ARG A 285 45.74 -31.51 42.03
C ARG A 285 44.80 -32.66 41.62
N PRO A 286 45.06 -33.33 40.50
CA PRO A 286 44.38 -34.57 40.13
C PRO A 286 44.51 -35.62 41.24
N ASP A 287 43.40 -36.24 41.64
CA ASP A 287 43.40 -37.30 42.65
C ASP A 287 44.15 -38.56 42.16
N ALA A 288 45.27 -38.88 42.79
CA ALA A 288 46.04 -40.09 42.55
C ALA A 288 45.19 -41.38 42.65
N GLY A 289 44.13 -41.37 43.47
CA GLY A 289 43.18 -42.48 43.59
C GLY A 289 42.37 -42.76 42.33
N PHE A 290 42.17 -41.76 41.45
CA PHE A 290 41.46 -41.91 40.18
C PHE A 290 42.20 -42.84 39.22
N PHE A 291 43.53 -42.68 39.13
CA PHE A 291 44.41 -43.45 38.24
C PHE A 291 44.61 -44.91 38.67
N ALA A 292 44.14 -45.29 39.86
CA ALA A 292 44.11 -46.68 40.32
C ALA A 292 42.94 -47.51 39.74
N GLN A 293 42.08 -46.90 38.91
CA GLN A 293 40.95 -47.54 38.24
C GLN A 293 41.33 -48.12 36.86
N ASP A 294 40.41 -48.86 36.24
CA ASP A 294 40.55 -49.42 34.88
C ASP A 294 40.18 -48.35 33.83
N LEU A 295 41.08 -47.37 33.65
CA LEU A 295 40.85 -46.18 32.80
C LEU A 295 41.19 -46.41 31.32
N THR A 296 40.45 -45.76 30.43
CA THR A 296 40.78 -45.63 29.01
C THR A 296 41.49 -44.30 28.74
N TYR A 297 42.71 -44.34 28.24
CA TYR A 297 43.51 -43.15 27.95
C TYR A 297 43.24 -42.59 26.53
N PRO A 298 43.42 -41.28 26.29
CA PRO A 298 43.90 -40.28 27.24
C PRO A 298 42.91 -39.94 28.36
N VAL A 299 43.43 -39.60 29.53
CA VAL A 299 42.65 -38.97 30.62
C VAL A 299 42.73 -37.46 30.42
N THR A 300 41.58 -36.80 30.35
CA THR A 300 41.52 -35.34 30.36
C THR A 300 41.46 -34.86 31.80
N VAL A 301 42.45 -34.09 32.22
CA VAL A 301 42.34 -33.16 33.33
C VAL A 301 41.86 -31.83 32.74
N ASP A 302 40.73 -31.31 33.24
CA ASP A 302 40.17 -30.01 32.86
C ASP A 302 40.54 -28.97 33.94
N PRO A 303 41.67 -28.25 33.78
CA PRO A 303 41.98 -27.06 34.53
C PRO A 303 41.07 -25.90 34.07
N THR A 304 39.79 -25.98 34.41
CA THR A 304 38.70 -25.13 33.93
C THR A 304 39.04 -23.64 33.90
N SER A 305 39.34 -23.13 32.70
CA SER A 305 39.46 -21.69 32.45
C SER A 305 38.51 -21.21 31.36
N THR A 306 37.38 -21.89 31.20
CA THR A 306 36.34 -21.58 30.22
C THR A 306 35.58 -20.31 30.61
N LEU A 307 36.24 -19.18 30.45
CA LEU A 307 35.84 -17.88 30.99
C LEU A 307 35.05 -17.09 29.96
N SER A 308 33.78 -17.45 29.84
CA SER A 308 32.80 -16.87 28.92
C SER A 308 31.70 -16.14 29.69
N ALA A 309 31.03 -15.18 29.03
CA ALA A 309 29.89 -14.46 29.59
C ALA A 309 28.58 -15.08 29.08
N THR A 310 28.32 -16.35 29.42
CA THR A 310 27.21 -17.13 28.87
C THR A 310 25.84 -16.70 29.42
N THR A 311 24.77 -17.10 28.72
CA THR A 311 23.40 -16.95 29.20
C THR A 311 22.73 -18.29 29.53
N ASP A 312 23.44 -19.39 29.33
CA ASP A 312 22.98 -20.76 29.54
C ASP A 312 23.96 -21.59 30.39
N THR A 313 23.41 -22.67 30.98
CA THR A 313 24.12 -23.68 31.77
C THR A 313 23.27 -24.95 31.90
N TRP A 314 23.87 -26.04 32.39
CA TRP A 314 23.15 -27.22 32.83
C TRP A 314 23.65 -27.73 34.19
N VAL A 315 22.80 -28.44 34.91
CA VAL A 315 23.10 -29.11 36.18
C VAL A 315 22.73 -30.58 36.09
N ALA A 316 23.46 -31.44 36.80
CA ALA A 316 23.12 -32.86 36.92
C ALA A 316 23.44 -33.42 38.32
N THR A 317 22.79 -34.52 38.70
CA THR A 317 22.99 -35.17 40.02
C THR A 317 24.39 -35.72 40.26
N ASN A 318 25.20 -35.90 39.22
CA ASN A 318 26.59 -36.39 39.29
C ASN A 318 27.64 -35.28 39.13
N TYR A 319 27.24 -34.01 39.05
CA TYR A 319 28.13 -32.85 39.06
C TYR A 319 27.88 -32.02 40.33
N PRO A 320 28.90 -31.39 40.92
CA PRO A 320 28.73 -30.60 42.14
C PRO A 320 27.90 -29.33 41.90
N ASP A 321 27.98 -28.75 40.70
CA ASP A 321 27.41 -27.45 40.35
C ASP A 321 27.19 -27.29 38.83
N SER A 322 26.65 -26.15 38.42
CA SER A 322 26.37 -25.70 37.07
C SER A 322 27.56 -25.81 36.11
N GLN A 323 27.31 -26.27 34.91
CA GLN A 323 28.33 -26.45 33.87
C GLN A 323 28.26 -25.25 32.91
N VAL A 324 28.51 -24.07 33.48
CA VAL A 324 28.65 -22.81 32.75
C VAL A 324 29.78 -22.91 31.72
N SER A 325 29.63 -22.23 30.59
CA SER A 325 30.58 -22.27 29.47
C SER A 325 30.77 -23.63 28.78
N SER A 326 30.06 -24.68 29.22
CA SER A 326 29.99 -25.96 28.50
C SER A 326 29.48 -25.74 27.07
N THR A 327 30.02 -26.48 26.10
CA THR A 327 29.56 -26.46 24.71
C THR A 327 28.25 -27.22 24.50
N GLU A 328 27.75 -27.91 25.53
CA GLU A 328 26.54 -28.72 25.51
C GLU A 328 25.50 -28.29 26.57
N LEU A 329 24.26 -28.72 26.37
CA LEU A 329 23.13 -28.63 27.29
C LEU A 329 22.51 -30.04 27.43
N LYS A 330 22.05 -30.41 28.63
CA LYS A 330 21.54 -31.77 28.95
C LYS A 330 20.11 -31.77 29.49
N SER A 331 19.33 -32.80 29.15
CA SER A 331 18.00 -33.03 29.74
C SER A 331 17.72 -34.51 30.00
N GLY A 332 16.99 -34.80 31.09
CA GLY A 332 16.39 -36.12 31.35
C GLY A 332 17.31 -37.10 32.08
N THR A 333 17.11 -38.41 31.87
CA THR A 333 17.90 -39.50 32.48
C THR A 333 18.12 -40.66 31.50
N TYR A 334 19.20 -41.43 31.69
CA TYR A 334 19.53 -42.66 30.95
C TYR A 334 19.54 -43.92 31.84
N ASN A 335 19.36 -43.78 33.15
CA ASN A 335 19.60 -44.82 34.16
C ASN A 335 18.56 -44.81 35.30
N GLY A 336 17.29 -44.62 34.96
CA GLY A 336 16.16 -44.74 35.89
C GLY A 336 16.05 -43.59 36.91
N GLY A 337 16.69 -42.45 36.65
CA GLY A 337 16.71 -41.29 37.54
C GLY A 337 17.87 -41.29 38.56
N SER A 338 18.90 -42.11 38.36
CA SER A 338 20.12 -42.07 39.20
C SER A 338 21.01 -40.88 38.81
N THR A 339 21.19 -40.70 37.50
CA THR A 339 21.75 -39.52 36.85
C THR A 339 20.61 -38.76 36.17
N VAL A 340 20.37 -37.52 36.58
CA VAL A 340 19.35 -36.64 35.98
C VAL A 340 20.01 -35.32 35.65
N ALA A 341 19.74 -34.78 34.45
CA ALA A 341 20.23 -33.48 34.02
C ALA A 341 19.09 -32.51 33.63
N ARG A 342 19.35 -31.21 33.80
CA ARG A 342 18.45 -30.10 33.46
C ARG A 342 19.27 -28.93 32.92
N SER A 343 18.74 -28.22 31.92
CA SER A 343 19.39 -27.04 31.35
C SER A 343 18.56 -25.79 31.55
N PHE A 344 19.26 -24.66 31.68
CA PHE A 344 18.68 -23.33 31.80
C PHE A 344 19.29 -22.45 30.71
N LEU A 345 18.46 -21.70 29.98
CA LEU A 345 18.90 -20.82 28.90
C LEU A 345 18.01 -19.58 28.82
N LYS A 346 18.53 -18.50 28.24
CA LYS A 346 17.82 -17.23 28.12
C LYS A 346 18.06 -16.57 26.76
N PHE A 347 16.99 -15.99 26.21
CA PHE A 347 17.03 -15.14 25.03
C PHE A 347 16.66 -13.71 25.44
N ASP A 348 17.21 -12.71 24.75
CA ASP A 348 16.71 -11.34 24.89
C ASP A 348 15.47 -11.14 24.00
N VAL A 349 14.39 -10.66 24.62
CA VAL A 349 13.11 -10.35 23.96
C VAL A 349 12.63 -8.94 24.34
N SER A 350 13.51 -8.11 24.90
CA SER A 350 13.19 -6.77 25.39
C SER A 350 12.80 -5.79 24.28
N ALA A 351 13.28 -6.01 23.05
CA ALA A 351 12.89 -5.25 21.86
C ALA A 351 11.43 -5.50 21.43
N TYR A 352 10.80 -6.59 21.87
CA TYR A 352 9.48 -7.03 21.41
C TYR A 352 8.37 -6.78 22.44
N GLN A 353 8.52 -5.79 23.31
CA GLN A 353 7.47 -5.45 24.29
C GLN A 353 6.22 -4.88 23.59
N GLY A 354 5.04 -5.34 24.00
CA GLY A 354 3.76 -4.89 23.48
C GLY A 354 3.31 -5.51 22.15
N VAL A 355 4.09 -6.38 21.51
CA VAL A 355 3.71 -7.02 20.23
C VAL A 355 2.77 -8.22 20.40
N HIS A 356 2.05 -8.55 19.33
CA HIS A 356 1.36 -9.82 19.17
C HIS A 356 2.32 -10.87 18.65
N VAL A 357 2.58 -11.92 19.44
CA VAL A 357 3.33 -13.10 19.03
C VAL A 357 2.39 -14.02 18.24
N ILE A 358 2.66 -14.17 16.95
CA ILE A 358 1.87 -15.00 16.03
C ILE A 358 2.30 -16.47 16.12
N ASP A 359 3.62 -16.70 16.12
CA ASP A 359 4.24 -18.01 16.10
C ASP A 359 5.66 -17.92 16.68
N THR A 360 6.12 -18.97 17.34
CA THR A 360 7.50 -19.09 17.82
C THR A 360 8.04 -20.47 17.59
N ASN A 361 9.34 -20.58 17.36
CA ASN A 361 10.03 -21.86 17.36
C ASN A 361 11.34 -21.75 18.14
N LEU A 362 11.40 -22.36 19.32
CA LEU A 362 12.66 -22.68 19.97
C LEU A 362 13.22 -23.97 19.38
N ALA A 363 14.36 -23.88 18.69
CA ALA A 363 15.08 -25.02 18.17
C ALA A 363 16.31 -25.34 19.03
N LEU A 364 16.40 -26.59 19.49
CA LEU A 364 17.55 -27.13 20.20
C LEU A 364 18.17 -28.28 19.38
N TYR A 365 19.40 -28.11 18.89
CA TYR A 365 20.08 -29.14 18.08
C TYR A 365 20.51 -30.32 18.95
N SER A 366 19.81 -31.44 18.86
CA SER A 366 20.15 -32.67 19.60
C SER A 366 21.14 -33.49 18.79
N TYR A 367 22.38 -33.52 19.26
CA TYR A 367 23.47 -34.30 18.66
C TYR A 367 23.62 -35.68 19.30
N TRP A 368 23.07 -35.90 20.50
CA TRP A 368 23.02 -37.20 21.17
C TRP A 368 21.69 -37.45 21.90
N SER A 369 21.25 -38.71 21.89
CA SER A 369 20.10 -39.22 22.67
C SER A 369 20.39 -40.64 23.14
N SER A 370 19.90 -41.04 24.33
CA SER A 370 20.04 -42.43 24.83
C SER A 370 19.22 -43.46 24.05
N SER A 371 18.36 -43.01 23.13
CA SER A 371 17.53 -43.87 22.31
C SER A 371 17.05 -43.21 21.03
N CYS A 372 16.65 -44.01 20.05
CA CYS A 372 15.82 -43.59 18.93
C CYS A 372 14.33 -43.45 19.33
N THR A 373 13.91 -43.98 20.50
CA THR A 373 12.55 -43.79 21.01
C THR A 373 12.45 -42.55 21.91
N GLY A 374 11.33 -41.84 21.79
CA GLY A 374 11.10 -40.56 22.45
C GLY A 374 10.92 -40.59 23.98
N GLY A 375 10.57 -41.75 24.54
CA GLY A 375 10.10 -41.85 25.92
C GLY A 375 8.92 -40.92 26.21
N SER A 376 8.88 -40.39 27.42
CA SER A 376 7.98 -39.31 27.84
C SER A 376 8.34 -37.93 27.26
N GLY A 377 9.51 -37.79 26.65
CA GLY A 377 9.98 -36.58 25.96
C GLY A 377 10.66 -35.53 26.85
N THR A 378 11.02 -34.42 26.20
CA THR A 378 11.61 -33.22 26.82
C THR A 378 10.53 -32.16 27.01
N ALA A 379 10.51 -31.51 28.16
CA ALA A 379 9.67 -30.37 28.47
C ALA A 379 10.48 -29.07 28.51
N VAL A 380 9.93 -28.01 27.91
CA VAL A 380 10.40 -26.63 28.04
C VAL A 380 9.44 -25.85 28.92
N ARG A 381 9.95 -25.20 29.96
CA ARG A 381 9.19 -24.45 30.97
C ARG A 381 9.68 -23.02 31.10
N ARG A 382 8.78 -22.10 31.44
CA ARG A 382 9.15 -20.73 31.84
C ARG A 382 9.71 -20.72 33.27
N VAL A 383 10.89 -20.14 33.45
CA VAL A 383 11.46 -19.84 34.76
C VAL A 383 10.75 -18.61 35.34
N THR A 384 10.54 -18.59 36.65
CA THR A 384 9.75 -17.57 37.38
C THR A 384 10.55 -16.78 38.41
N GLU A 385 11.85 -17.00 38.47
CA GLU A 385 12.78 -16.44 39.45
C GLU A 385 14.08 -16.02 38.77
N ALA A 386 14.74 -14.97 39.26
CA ALA A 386 16.00 -14.50 38.69
C ALA A 386 17.16 -15.43 39.08
N TRP A 387 18.04 -15.73 38.13
CA TRP A 387 19.23 -16.57 38.32
C TRP A 387 20.41 -16.02 37.51
N THR A 388 21.62 -16.47 37.84
CA THR A 388 22.84 -16.35 37.03
C THR A 388 23.38 -17.76 36.79
N PRO A 389 24.09 -18.05 35.68
CA PRO A 389 24.57 -19.40 35.37
C PRO A 389 25.30 -20.08 36.53
N SER A 390 26.25 -19.44 37.20
CA SER A 390 26.91 -19.97 38.41
C SER A 390 26.06 -20.13 39.68
N ALA A 391 24.87 -19.53 39.78
CA ALA A 391 24.07 -19.63 41.00
C ALA A 391 23.18 -20.88 41.02
N VAL A 392 23.04 -21.56 39.87
CA VAL A 392 22.12 -22.68 39.70
C VAL A 392 22.83 -23.98 40.03
N THR A 393 22.55 -24.54 41.20
CA THR A 393 23.03 -25.88 41.60
C THR A 393 21.92 -26.93 41.40
N TRP A 394 22.26 -28.23 41.50
CA TRP A 394 21.22 -29.27 41.57
C TRP A 394 20.37 -29.16 42.85
N ALA A 395 20.96 -28.67 43.95
CA ALA A 395 20.30 -28.55 45.25
C ALA A 395 19.41 -27.31 45.37
N ASP A 396 19.73 -26.25 44.64
CA ASP A 396 19.04 -24.95 44.65
C ASP A 396 18.75 -24.45 43.21
N PRO A 397 17.83 -25.10 42.47
CA PRO A 397 17.42 -24.68 41.14
C PRO A 397 16.33 -23.59 41.19
N PRO A 398 16.35 -22.59 40.29
CA PRO A 398 15.37 -21.50 40.28
C PRO A 398 13.96 -22.00 39.98
N ALA A 399 12.95 -21.37 40.59
CA ALA A 399 11.56 -21.75 40.42
C ALA A 399 11.08 -21.67 38.96
N SER A 400 10.19 -22.59 38.55
CA SER A 400 9.60 -22.65 37.21
C SER A 400 8.13 -23.05 37.24
N THR A 401 7.39 -22.75 36.16
CA THR A 401 5.95 -23.06 36.03
C THR A 401 5.63 -24.00 34.88
N THR A 402 4.52 -24.73 35.00
CA THR A 402 3.93 -25.52 33.90
C THR A 402 2.99 -24.71 33.01
N THR A 403 2.65 -23.47 33.38
CA THR A 403 1.83 -22.58 32.54
C THR A 403 2.59 -22.24 31.26
N GLY A 404 2.05 -22.64 30.11
CA GLY A 404 2.70 -22.50 28.80
C GLY A 404 3.79 -23.54 28.52
N GLN A 405 3.91 -24.61 29.31
CA GLN A 405 4.89 -25.68 29.07
C GLN A 405 4.63 -26.37 27.72
N VAL A 406 5.69 -26.52 26.92
CA VAL A 406 5.71 -27.32 25.69
C VAL A 406 6.42 -28.64 25.94
N VAL A 407 6.00 -29.71 25.25
CA VAL A 407 6.64 -31.03 25.30
C VAL A 407 6.93 -31.53 23.89
N ASN A 408 8.15 -31.96 23.63
CA ASN A 408 8.53 -32.63 22.40
C ASN A 408 9.04 -34.05 22.73
N THR A 409 8.40 -35.07 22.14
CA THR A 409 8.79 -36.49 22.28
C THR A 409 9.77 -36.96 21.20
N GLY A 410 10.41 -36.03 20.49
CA GLY A 410 11.47 -36.33 19.54
C GLY A 410 12.70 -36.96 20.20
N ALA A 411 13.42 -37.76 19.42
CA ALA A 411 14.73 -38.29 19.74
C ALA A 411 15.60 -38.23 18.49
N LYS A 412 16.83 -37.75 18.63
CA LYS A 412 17.79 -37.47 17.56
C LYS A 412 19.21 -37.72 18.06
N GLY A 413 20.12 -38.07 17.16
CA GLY A 413 21.53 -38.30 17.50
C GLY A 413 21.82 -39.63 18.20
N PHE A 414 20.96 -40.66 18.05
CA PHE A 414 21.21 -41.98 18.64
C PHE A 414 22.05 -42.90 17.73
N SER A 415 21.89 -42.80 16.41
CA SER A 415 22.56 -43.66 15.44
C SER A 415 22.51 -43.07 14.03
N ALA A 416 23.14 -43.71 13.04
CA ALA A 416 23.02 -43.29 11.64
C ALA A 416 21.56 -43.32 11.12
N ASP A 417 20.74 -44.26 11.59
CA ASP A 417 19.31 -44.35 11.28
C ASP A 417 18.45 -43.34 12.09
N CYS A 418 19.02 -42.77 13.15
CA CYS A 418 18.42 -41.75 14.01
C CYS A 418 19.36 -40.53 14.12
N PRO A 419 19.59 -39.80 12.99
CA PRO A 419 20.61 -38.77 12.92
C PRO A 419 20.32 -37.60 13.87
N ALA A 420 21.37 -36.83 14.16
CA ALA A 420 21.29 -35.57 14.89
C ALA A 420 20.36 -34.56 14.19
N GLY A 421 19.85 -33.58 14.95
CA GLY A 421 19.04 -32.49 14.40
C GLY A 421 18.20 -31.76 15.44
N ASN A 422 17.52 -30.70 14.99
CA ASN A 422 16.71 -29.84 15.86
C ASN A 422 15.49 -30.56 16.43
N LEU A 423 15.26 -30.37 17.74
CA LEU A 423 13.96 -30.49 18.37
C LEU A 423 13.37 -29.09 18.48
N ASN A 424 12.21 -28.91 17.86
CA ASN A 424 11.46 -27.64 17.81
C ASN A 424 10.42 -27.59 18.93
N PHE A 425 10.18 -26.41 19.50
CA PHE A 425 9.22 -26.20 20.57
C PHE A 425 8.48 -24.87 20.37
N ASP A 426 7.16 -24.95 20.17
CA ASP A 426 6.29 -23.81 19.87
C ASP A 426 5.87 -23.11 21.18
N ILE A 427 6.70 -22.17 21.66
CA ILE A 427 6.64 -21.60 23.02
C ILE A 427 5.84 -20.29 23.10
N ASP A 428 4.85 -20.10 22.22
CA ASP A 428 4.16 -18.81 22.00
C ASP A 428 3.58 -18.23 23.29
N ALA A 429 2.95 -19.07 24.10
CA ALA A 429 2.35 -18.67 25.38
C ALA A 429 3.39 -18.22 26.43
N ILE A 430 4.64 -18.66 26.32
CA ILE A 430 5.76 -18.20 27.17
C ILE A 430 6.25 -16.86 26.67
N VAL A 431 6.49 -16.71 25.36
CA VAL A 431 7.01 -15.48 24.76
C VAL A 431 5.98 -14.36 24.83
N GLN A 432 4.71 -14.61 24.48
CA GLN A 432 3.61 -13.65 24.62
C GLN A 432 3.45 -13.17 26.07
N ALA A 433 3.68 -14.04 27.07
CA ALA A 433 3.66 -13.60 28.47
C ALA A 433 4.76 -12.58 28.76
N TRP A 434 5.97 -12.76 28.19
CA TRP A 434 7.07 -11.82 28.31
C TRP A 434 6.85 -10.51 27.54
N THR A 435 6.34 -10.56 26.31
CA THR A 435 6.03 -9.35 25.52
C THR A 435 4.88 -8.56 26.13
N SER A 436 3.97 -9.22 26.86
CA SER A 436 2.88 -8.60 27.64
C SER A 436 3.31 -8.11 29.03
N GLY A 437 4.61 -7.98 29.31
CA GLY A 437 5.15 -7.40 30.53
C GLY A 437 5.45 -8.36 31.69
N THR A 438 5.41 -9.68 31.50
CA THR A 438 5.93 -10.63 32.50
C THR A 438 7.46 -10.62 32.46
N ALA A 439 8.12 -10.58 33.62
CA ALA A 439 9.58 -10.62 33.69
C ALA A 439 10.18 -11.87 32.98
N ASN A 440 11.12 -11.63 32.06
CA ASN A 440 11.86 -12.69 31.37
C ASN A 440 13.03 -13.19 32.24
N HIS A 441 12.82 -14.38 32.82
CA HIS A 441 13.84 -15.15 33.53
C HIS A 441 14.34 -16.37 32.74
N GLY A 442 14.04 -16.49 31.44
CA GLY A 442 14.47 -17.60 30.60
C GLY A 442 13.68 -18.90 30.81
N LEU A 443 14.29 -19.99 30.38
CA LEU A 443 13.68 -21.30 30.19
C LEU A 443 14.40 -22.40 30.96
N LEU A 444 13.64 -23.42 31.36
CA LEU A 444 14.12 -24.70 31.91
C LEU A 444 13.79 -25.81 30.91
N VAL A 445 14.81 -26.57 30.51
CA VAL A 445 14.72 -27.77 29.67
C VAL A 445 14.99 -29.00 30.52
N ARG A 446 14.05 -29.95 30.58
CA ARG A 446 14.17 -31.18 31.39
C ARG A 446 13.40 -32.36 30.79
N GLY A 447 13.68 -33.58 31.25
CA GLY A 447 12.82 -34.72 30.97
C GLY A 447 11.41 -34.54 31.56
N VAL A 448 10.38 -35.05 30.88
CA VAL A 448 9.00 -35.05 31.40
C VAL A 448 8.90 -35.96 32.62
N ASP A 449 9.31 -37.22 32.49
CA ASP A 449 9.57 -38.14 33.59
C ASP A 449 11.08 -38.35 33.76
N GLU A 450 11.64 -37.81 34.83
CA GLU A 450 13.07 -37.94 35.18
C GLU A 450 13.43 -39.34 35.75
N LYS A 451 12.54 -40.34 35.61
CA LYS A 451 12.84 -41.77 35.80
C LYS A 451 12.83 -42.58 34.51
N ASP A 452 12.41 -41.98 33.40
CA ASP A 452 12.36 -42.65 32.10
C ASP A 452 13.73 -42.56 31.39
N SER A 453 14.45 -43.68 31.34
CA SER A 453 15.77 -43.80 30.72
C SER A 453 15.82 -43.47 29.22
N TYR A 454 14.66 -43.35 28.56
CA TYR A 454 14.57 -42.91 27.17
C TYR A 454 14.56 -41.38 27.03
N THR A 455 14.70 -40.61 28.11
CA THR A 455 14.61 -39.13 28.11
C THR A 455 15.94 -38.39 28.09
N TRP A 456 17.10 -39.05 28.09
CA TRP A 456 18.40 -38.38 28.01
C TRP A 456 18.64 -37.78 26.62
N ARG A 457 18.91 -36.47 26.55
CA ARG A 457 19.39 -35.78 25.34
C ARG A 457 20.53 -34.84 25.70
N ARG A 458 21.44 -34.68 24.74
CA ARG A 458 22.47 -33.64 24.74
C ARG A 458 22.24 -32.75 23.53
N PHE A 459 22.22 -31.45 23.77
CA PHE A 459 22.02 -30.40 22.78
C PHE A 459 23.25 -29.50 22.71
N HIS A 460 23.47 -28.79 21.60
CA HIS A 460 24.45 -27.70 21.60
C HIS A 460 23.99 -26.54 22.51
N SER A 461 24.95 -25.85 23.11
CA SER A 461 24.76 -24.63 23.91
C SER A 461 25.00 -23.36 23.09
N ALA A 462 24.86 -22.19 23.72
CA ALA A 462 25.31 -20.91 23.19
C ALA A 462 26.83 -20.89 22.85
N ASN A 463 27.65 -21.67 23.57
CA ASN A 463 29.11 -21.70 23.44
C ASN A 463 29.59 -22.57 22.27
N TYR A 464 28.74 -23.43 21.72
CA TYR A 464 29.06 -24.19 20.53
C TYR A 464 29.24 -23.24 19.33
N VAL A 465 30.30 -23.43 18.54
CA VAL A 465 30.54 -22.69 17.30
C VAL A 465 30.09 -23.54 16.13
N SER A 466 29.03 -23.11 15.45
CA SER A 466 28.61 -23.79 14.22
C SER A 466 29.50 -23.41 13.05
N GLY A 467 30.19 -24.40 12.46
CA GLY A 467 30.85 -24.23 11.16
C GLY A 467 29.85 -23.97 10.02
N GLY A 468 30.38 -23.81 8.79
CA GLY A 468 29.63 -23.35 7.60
C GLY A 468 28.43 -24.19 7.10
N ASN A 469 27.92 -25.16 7.87
CA ASN A 469 26.73 -25.95 7.58
C ASN A 469 25.43 -25.39 8.18
N GLY A 470 25.48 -24.19 8.79
CA GLY A 470 24.34 -23.49 9.37
C GLY A 470 24.29 -23.56 10.91
N ALA A 471 23.60 -22.60 11.53
CA ALA A 471 23.56 -22.47 12.98
C ALA A 471 22.84 -23.64 13.68
N THR A 472 23.51 -24.23 14.66
CA THR A 472 23.05 -25.34 15.50
C THR A 472 22.97 -24.96 16.97
N GLU A 473 23.40 -23.75 17.32
CA GLU A 473 23.19 -23.14 18.64
C GLU A 473 21.69 -23.03 18.97
N PRO A 474 21.33 -22.97 20.27
CA PRO A 474 19.97 -22.66 20.70
C PRO A 474 19.50 -21.35 20.08
N HIS A 475 18.46 -21.43 19.25
CA HIS A 475 17.85 -20.29 18.60
C HIS A 475 16.34 -20.29 18.78
N LEU A 476 15.79 -19.10 18.91
CA LEU A 476 14.37 -18.82 19.04
C LEU A 476 13.96 -17.92 17.88
N THR A 477 13.10 -18.45 17.02
CA THR A 477 12.38 -17.67 16.02
C THR A 477 11.11 -17.11 16.66
N ILE A 478 10.80 -15.83 16.43
CA ILE A 478 9.59 -15.16 16.90
C ILE A 478 8.98 -14.44 15.71
N THR A 479 7.84 -14.90 15.22
CA THR A 479 7.02 -14.18 14.22
C THR A 479 5.97 -13.35 14.95
N TYR A 480 5.88 -12.07 14.63
CA TYR A 480 5.06 -11.11 15.35
C TYR A 480 4.50 -10.01 14.44
N ASN A 481 3.50 -9.30 14.97
CA ASN A 481 2.90 -8.10 14.42
C ASN A 481 2.80 -7.05 15.54
N THR A 482 2.97 -5.77 15.24
CA THR A 482 2.68 -4.72 16.24
C THR A 482 1.19 -4.39 16.20
N TYR A 483 0.64 -3.86 17.29
CA TYR A 483 -0.76 -3.45 17.28
C TYR A 483 -0.90 -2.04 16.73
N PRO A 484 -1.83 -1.78 15.78
CA PRO A 484 -2.03 -0.45 15.25
C PRO A 484 -2.60 0.46 16.35
N GLU A 485 -2.36 1.76 16.24
CA GLU A 485 -2.73 2.72 17.28
C GLU A 485 -4.24 2.79 17.48
N VAL A 486 -4.65 3.09 18.73
CA VAL A 486 -6.05 3.33 19.06
C VAL A 486 -6.44 4.70 18.53
N PRO A 487 -7.36 4.79 17.55
CA PRO A 487 -7.66 6.06 16.89
C PRO A 487 -8.38 7.02 17.84
N ALA A 488 -8.48 8.29 17.43
CA ALA A 488 -9.29 9.27 18.16
C ALA A 488 -10.80 8.96 18.10
N ALA A 489 -11.60 9.71 18.87
CA ALA A 489 -13.06 9.62 18.79
C ALA A 489 -13.55 10.14 17.41
N PRO A 490 -14.36 9.37 16.64
CA PRO A 490 -14.63 9.68 15.23
C PRO A 490 -15.32 11.03 14.96
N SER A 491 -15.07 11.60 13.79
CA SER A 491 -15.86 12.70 13.22
C SER A 491 -17.08 12.17 12.46
N LEU A 492 -18.12 13.01 12.36
CA LEU A 492 -19.32 12.76 11.58
C LEU A 492 -19.64 14.00 10.75
N ALA A 493 -20.10 13.83 9.51
CA ALA A 493 -20.61 14.89 8.65
C ALA A 493 -21.78 14.40 7.78
N PRO A 494 -22.78 15.23 7.44
CA PRO A 494 -22.95 16.62 7.87
C PRO A 494 -23.44 16.75 9.32
N VAL A 495 -22.97 17.80 10.00
CA VAL A 495 -23.35 18.14 11.38
C VAL A 495 -23.69 19.62 11.51
N THR A 496 -24.64 19.92 12.39
CA THR A 496 -24.96 21.28 12.85
C THR A 496 -24.56 21.42 14.32
N GLY A 497 -23.85 22.49 14.66
CA GLY A 497 -23.22 22.63 15.98
C GLY A 497 -22.14 21.55 16.17
N THR A 498 -22.10 20.90 17.33
CA THR A 498 -21.06 19.92 17.69
C THR A 498 -21.52 18.46 17.70
N SER A 499 -22.83 18.20 17.62
CA SER A 499 -23.40 16.88 17.92
C SER A 499 -24.76 16.56 17.28
N VAL A 500 -25.33 17.46 16.46
CA VAL A 500 -26.57 17.18 15.72
C VAL A 500 -26.20 16.78 14.30
N VAL A 501 -26.36 15.50 13.96
CA VAL A 501 -26.16 14.97 12.62
C VAL A 501 -27.42 15.21 11.80
N THR A 502 -27.29 15.82 10.62
CA THR A 502 -28.43 16.27 9.80
C THR A 502 -28.78 15.34 8.63
N SER A 503 -28.03 14.24 8.46
CA SER A 503 -28.32 13.17 7.50
C SER A 503 -28.58 11.84 8.23
N THR A 504 -29.37 10.95 7.63
CA THR A 504 -29.47 9.55 8.07
C THR A 504 -28.32 8.69 7.57
N THR A 505 -27.53 9.16 6.61
CA THR A 505 -26.35 8.47 6.07
C THR A 505 -25.09 9.37 6.12
N PRO A 506 -24.64 9.77 7.33
CA PRO A 506 -23.45 10.60 7.47
C PRO A 506 -22.17 9.85 7.11
N VAL A 507 -21.13 10.59 6.73
CA VAL A 507 -19.75 10.11 6.65
C VAL A 507 -19.13 10.11 8.04
N LEU A 508 -18.59 8.96 8.44
CA LEU A 508 -17.75 8.75 9.61
C LEU A 508 -16.28 8.89 9.18
N SER A 509 -15.44 9.52 10.01
CA SER A 509 -14.00 9.62 9.73
C SER A 509 -13.14 9.60 11.00
N ALA A 510 -11.94 9.04 10.89
CA ALA A 510 -10.94 8.96 11.96
C ALA A 510 -9.55 8.81 11.33
N LEU A 511 -8.57 9.49 11.92
CA LEU A 511 -7.16 9.21 11.67
C LEU A 511 -6.85 7.79 12.18
N VAL A 512 -6.21 6.98 11.34
CA VAL A 512 -5.70 5.65 11.71
C VAL A 512 -4.19 5.65 11.53
N ASP A 513 -3.50 5.04 12.48
CA ASP A 513 -2.04 5.05 12.57
C ASP A 513 -1.56 3.68 13.07
N ASP A 514 -0.32 3.38 12.75
CA ASP A 514 0.41 2.14 13.03
C ASP A 514 1.89 2.48 12.88
N SER A 515 2.69 2.05 13.86
CA SER A 515 4.14 2.20 13.83
C SER A 515 4.80 1.49 12.64
N GLU A 516 4.11 0.50 12.07
CA GLU A 516 4.55 -0.22 10.88
C GLU A 516 4.02 0.46 9.61
N PRO A 517 4.81 0.55 8.52
CA PRO A 517 4.44 1.22 7.28
C PRO A 517 3.47 0.41 6.40
N GLN A 518 2.51 -0.26 7.05
CA GLN A 518 1.47 -1.08 6.43
C GLN A 518 0.16 -0.30 6.31
N ARG A 519 -0.75 -0.82 5.48
CA ARG A 519 -2.01 -0.15 5.21
C ARG A 519 -3.04 -0.53 6.27
N VAL A 520 -3.64 0.47 6.90
CA VAL A 520 -4.61 0.33 8.00
C VAL A 520 -6.02 0.70 7.56
N ARG A 521 -7.04 0.16 8.23
CA ARG A 521 -8.45 0.55 8.05
C ARG A 521 -9.12 0.82 9.39
N ALA A 522 -10.11 1.71 9.41
CA ALA A 522 -10.95 1.88 10.59
C ALA A 522 -12.12 0.89 10.56
N GLN A 523 -12.42 0.29 11.71
CA GLN A 523 -13.73 -0.30 11.98
C GLN A 523 -14.52 0.66 12.87
N TYR A 524 -15.69 1.08 12.40
CA TYR A 524 -16.63 1.89 13.15
C TYR A 524 -17.68 1.03 13.85
N ALA A 525 -18.08 1.46 15.04
CA ALA A 525 -19.25 0.93 15.74
C ALA A 525 -20.18 2.06 16.20
N ILE A 526 -21.47 1.98 15.85
CA ILE A 526 -22.54 2.85 16.32
C ILE A 526 -23.50 2.03 17.17
N GLU A 527 -23.86 2.55 18.35
CA GLU A 527 -24.77 1.94 19.31
C GLU A 527 -25.78 2.98 19.85
N PRO A 528 -26.89 2.56 20.48
CA PRO A 528 -27.75 3.47 21.23
C PRO A 528 -26.98 4.17 22.35
N ASN A 529 -27.23 5.45 22.58
CA ASN A 529 -26.65 6.13 23.73
C ASN A 529 -27.39 5.67 25.01
N PRO A 530 -26.75 4.98 25.97
CA PRO A 530 -27.43 4.37 27.11
C PRO A 530 -28.06 5.37 28.10
N ALA A 531 -27.79 6.67 27.96
CA ALA A 531 -28.52 7.71 28.68
C ALA A 531 -29.98 7.89 28.17
N TYR A 532 -30.32 7.30 27.02
CA TYR A 532 -31.61 7.39 26.35
C TYR A 532 -32.09 6.00 25.93
N ASN A 533 -33.36 5.68 26.20
CA ASN A 533 -33.96 4.41 25.80
C ASN A 533 -34.95 4.62 24.63
N ASP A 534 -34.46 5.23 23.54
CA ASP A 534 -35.28 5.65 22.40
C ASP A 534 -35.05 4.84 21.12
N THR A 535 -34.01 4.01 21.05
CA THR A 535 -33.64 3.20 19.88
C THR A 535 -32.89 1.92 20.26
N THR A 536 -32.90 0.94 19.35
CA THR A 536 -32.10 -0.30 19.42
C THR A 536 -31.15 -0.43 18.22
N TYR A 537 -30.91 0.67 17.49
CA TYR A 537 -30.08 0.68 16.29
C TYR A 537 -28.61 0.36 16.60
N THR A 538 -28.00 -0.51 15.80
CA THR A 538 -26.58 -0.83 15.83
C THR A 538 -26.01 -0.91 14.42
N LEU A 539 -24.78 -0.41 14.25
CA LEU A 539 -23.98 -0.58 13.03
C LEU A 539 -22.56 -0.96 13.44
N THR A 540 -21.97 -1.92 12.73
CA THR A 540 -20.52 -2.14 12.72
C THR A 540 -20.10 -2.25 11.26
N ALA A 541 -19.10 -1.48 10.84
CA ALA A 541 -18.65 -1.45 9.45
C ALA A 541 -17.18 -1.04 9.33
N ASP A 542 -16.49 -1.63 8.34
CA ASP A 542 -15.09 -1.38 8.07
C ASP A 542 -14.93 -0.40 6.90
N THR A 543 -13.89 0.44 6.94
CA THR A 543 -13.44 1.22 5.77
C THR A 543 -12.67 0.34 4.78
N PRO A 544 -12.44 0.81 3.54
CA PRO A 544 -11.27 0.43 2.78
C PRO A 544 -9.98 0.72 3.57
N TYR A 545 -8.88 0.06 3.21
CA TYR A 545 -7.56 0.39 3.73
C TYR A 545 -7.09 1.75 3.21
N VAL A 546 -6.42 2.51 4.06
CA VAL A 546 -5.64 3.73 3.78
C VAL A 546 -4.19 3.47 4.20
N ASP A 547 -3.29 4.40 3.94
CA ASP A 547 -1.90 4.29 4.41
C ASP A 547 -1.82 4.69 5.90
N THR A 548 -0.73 4.34 6.60
CA THR A 548 -0.58 4.75 8.00
C THR A 548 -0.46 6.27 8.14
N GLY A 549 -1.11 6.85 9.15
CA GLY A 549 -1.22 8.30 9.34
C GLY A 549 -2.29 9.00 8.47
N GLU A 550 -3.15 8.25 7.76
CA GLU A 550 -4.23 8.81 6.92
C GLU A 550 -5.62 8.74 7.56
N THR A 551 -6.56 9.52 7.03
CA THR A 551 -7.95 9.54 7.52
C THR A 551 -8.81 8.48 6.81
N ALA A 552 -9.18 7.44 7.54
CA ALA A 552 -10.09 6.40 7.07
C ALA A 552 -11.56 6.87 7.14
N ALA A 553 -12.25 7.03 6.00
CA ALA A 553 -13.62 7.53 5.93
C ALA A 553 -14.64 6.48 5.42
N LEU A 554 -15.89 6.56 5.90
CA LEU A 554 -17.00 5.68 5.48
C LEU A 554 -18.37 6.36 5.63
N ALA A 555 -19.15 6.40 4.56
CA ALA A 555 -20.58 6.74 4.63
C ALA A 555 -21.39 5.61 5.28
N VAL A 556 -22.29 5.95 6.21
CA VAL A 556 -23.29 5.00 6.73
C VAL A 556 -24.17 4.50 5.57
N PRO A 557 -24.33 3.18 5.36
CA PRO A 557 -25.05 2.66 4.18
C PRO A 557 -26.55 3.00 4.18
N ASP A 558 -27.10 3.36 3.01
CA ASP A 558 -28.54 3.61 2.80
C ASP A 558 -29.42 2.36 3.08
N SER A 559 -28.82 1.17 3.10
CA SER A 559 -29.48 -0.09 3.47
C SER A 559 -29.67 -0.27 4.99
N ASN A 560 -28.97 0.50 5.81
CA ASN A 560 -29.14 0.52 7.27
C ASN A 560 -28.98 1.97 7.82
N PRO A 561 -29.86 2.90 7.41
CA PRO A 561 -29.71 4.33 7.70
C PRO A 561 -29.97 4.62 9.18
N LEU A 562 -29.34 5.67 9.71
CA LEU A 562 -29.51 6.08 11.11
C LEU A 562 -30.97 6.52 11.38
N PRO A 563 -31.58 6.08 12.49
CA PRO A 563 -32.96 6.47 12.81
C PRO A 563 -33.04 7.93 13.24
N ASN A 564 -33.86 8.71 12.53
CA ASN A 564 -34.07 10.12 12.81
C ASN A 564 -34.71 10.37 14.19
N GLY A 565 -34.30 11.45 14.86
CA GLY A 565 -34.77 11.85 16.19
C GLY A 565 -34.24 11.00 17.35
N LYS A 566 -33.14 10.25 17.16
CA LYS A 566 -32.58 9.31 18.15
C LYS A 566 -31.19 9.70 18.64
N HIS A 567 -30.88 9.28 19.86
CA HIS A 567 -29.59 9.51 20.51
C HIS A 567 -28.68 8.29 20.34
N LEU A 568 -27.55 8.49 19.67
CA LEU A 568 -26.60 7.45 19.32
C LEU A 568 -25.20 7.81 19.84
N ARG A 569 -24.30 6.85 19.78
CA ARG A 569 -22.87 7.03 20.05
C ARG A 569 -22.03 6.27 19.03
N VAL A 570 -20.88 6.82 18.64
CA VAL A 570 -19.92 6.20 17.71
C VAL A 570 -18.53 6.10 18.33
N ARG A 571 -17.79 5.06 17.94
CA ARG A 571 -16.36 4.85 18.22
C ARG A 571 -15.69 4.14 17.03
N ALA A 572 -14.37 4.13 17.01
CA ALA A 572 -13.56 3.43 16.01
C ALA A 572 -12.47 2.57 16.65
N ARG A 573 -11.91 1.64 15.89
CA ARG A 573 -10.64 0.96 16.15
C ARG A 573 -9.90 0.73 14.84
N SER A 574 -8.58 0.70 14.87
CA SER A 574 -7.76 0.43 13.69
C SER A 574 -7.72 -1.08 13.40
N PHE A 575 -7.30 -1.45 12.19
CA PHE A 575 -7.00 -2.82 11.75
C PHE A 575 -5.96 -2.79 10.63
N ASP A 576 -4.87 -3.52 10.77
CA ASP A 576 -3.72 -3.54 9.84
C ASP A 576 -3.80 -4.65 8.76
N GLY A 577 -4.63 -5.68 8.99
CA GLY A 577 -4.68 -6.90 8.18
C GLY A 577 -4.63 -8.18 9.02
N THR A 578 -3.97 -8.11 10.17
CA THR A 578 -3.71 -9.15 11.16
C THR A 578 -4.46 -8.86 12.46
N ASP A 579 -4.23 -7.69 13.04
CA ASP A 579 -4.71 -7.28 14.37
C ASP A 579 -5.58 -6.02 14.35
N HIS A 580 -6.40 -5.91 15.39
CA HIS A 580 -7.08 -4.68 15.73
C HIS A 580 -6.29 -3.90 16.77
N SER A 581 -6.45 -2.56 16.79
CA SER A 581 -5.93 -1.75 17.88
C SER A 581 -6.40 -2.27 19.23
N THR A 582 -5.49 -2.31 20.22
CA THR A 582 -5.67 -3.00 21.52
C THR A 582 -6.92 -2.55 22.29
N ALA A 583 -7.40 -1.34 22.03
CA ALA A 583 -8.70 -0.85 22.48
C ALA A 583 -9.50 -0.19 21.34
N TRP A 584 -10.77 0.06 21.62
CA TRP A 584 -11.57 1.01 20.86
C TRP A 584 -11.34 2.43 21.36
N SER A 585 -11.55 3.41 20.48
CA SER A 585 -11.57 4.82 20.82
C SER A 585 -12.74 5.20 21.75
N ALA A 586 -12.64 6.37 22.37
CA ALA A 586 -13.66 6.89 23.26
C ALA A 586 -14.99 7.14 22.51
N TRP A 587 -16.11 6.84 23.17
CA TRP A 587 -17.45 7.08 22.64
C TRP A 587 -17.72 8.57 22.42
N LYS A 588 -18.15 8.93 21.20
CA LYS A 588 -18.72 10.23 20.86
C LYS A 588 -20.23 10.15 20.72
N ASN A 589 -20.95 10.88 21.56
CA ASN A 589 -22.41 10.95 21.52
C ASN A 589 -22.90 11.95 20.47
N PHE A 590 -23.99 11.63 19.78
CA PHE A 590 -24.65 12.52 18.82
C PHE A 590 -26.17 12.24 18.75
N THR A 591 -26.91 13.17 18.15
CA THR A 591 -28.35 13.03 17.88
C THR A 591 -28.60 13.20 16.39
N VAL A 592 -29.46 12.37 15.80
CA VAL A 592 -29.89 12.53 14.40
C VAL A 592 -31.11 13.45 14.36
N ASP A 593 -31.05 14.55 13.61
CA ASP A 593 -32.20 15.43 13.37
C ASP A 593 -32.17 16.01 11.94
N THR A 594 -32.78 15.28 11.01
CA THR A 594 -32.90 15.72 9.60
C THR A 594 -33.82 16.94 9.42
N SER A 595 -34.60 17.34 10.43
CA SER A 595 -35.41 18.57 10.36
C SER A 595 -34.55 19.84 10.45
N LYS A 596 -33.28 19.71 10.85
CA LYS A 596 -32.27 20.79 10.82
C LYS A 596 -31.53 20.91 9.50
N ALA A 597 -31.75 19.97 8.56
CA ALA A 597 -31.15 20.04 7.24
C ALA A 597 -31.90 21.04 6.33
N PRO A 598 -31.20 21.83 5.48
CA PRO A 598 -31.81 22.89 4.66
C PRO A 598 -32.72 22.33 3.57
N VAL A 599 -33.90 22.91 3.38
CA VAL A 599 -34.91 22.44 2.41
C VAL A 599 -34.40 22.61 0.96
N PRO A 600 -34.69 21.67 0.04
CA PRO A 600 -34.41 21.83 -1.40
C PRO A 600 -35.02 23.09 -2.02
N GLU A 601 -34.38 23.60 -3.06
CA GLU A 601 -34.83 24.79 -3.81
C GLU A 601 -35.97 24.45 -4.79
N VAL A 602 -36.74 25.47 -5.19
CA VAL A 602 -37.81 25.30 -6.18
C VAL A 602 -37.18 25.11 -7.58
N PRO A 603 -37.54 24.08 -8.36
CA PRO A 603 -36.85 23.78 -9.62
C PRO A 603 -36.83 24.90 -10.65
N GLY A 604 -35.68 25.07 -11.31
CA GLY A 604 -35.43 26.07 -12.34
C GLY A 604 -35.39 25.52 -13.77
N ASP A 605 -35.15 26.41 -14.74
CA ASP A 605 -34.90 26.11 -16.16
C ASP A 605 -35.82 25.06 -16.79
N LEU A 606 -37.13 25.25 -16.63
CA LEU A 606 -38.16 24.33 -17.10
C LEU A 606 -38.22 24.30 -18.64
N ALA A 607 -38.34 23.11 -19.22
CA ALA A 607 -38.60 22.93 -20.64
C ALA A 607 -39.48 21.70 -20.93
N THR A 608 -40.05 21.68 -22.13
CA THR A 608 -40.80 20.54 -22.67
C THR A 608 -40.29 20.24 -24.07
N GLY A 609 -39.89 19.00 -24.32
CA GLY A 609 -39.40 18.50 -25.61
C GLY A 609 -40.29 17.40 -26.18
N ALA A 610 -40.03 17.00 -27.42
CA ALA A 610 -40.76 15.93 -28.11
C ALA A 610 -42.30 16.11 -28.18
N THR A 611 -42.78 17.35 -28.29
CA THR A 611 -44.23 17.64 -28.41
C THR A 611 -44.88 17.11 -29.69
N GLN A 612 -44.08 16.72 -30.69
CA GLN A 612 -44.57 16.08 -31.91
C GLN A 612 -44.80 14.57 -31.75
N THR A 613 -44.73 14.04 -30.53
CA THR A 613 -45.10 12.67 -30.18
C THR A 613 -46.11 12.68 -29.02
N THR A 614 -46.80 11.56 -28.80
CA THR A 614 -47.66 11.38 -27.62
C THR A 614 -46.88 11.03 -26.34
N THR A 615 -45.55 11.04 -26.38
CA THR A 615 -44.63 10.80 -25.24
C THR A 615 -43.60 11.94 -25.06
N PRO A 616 -44.04 13.19 -24.83
CA PRO A 616 -43.17 14.34 -24.65
C PRO A 616 -42.28 14.21 -23.39
N LEU A 617 -41.14 14.90 -23.42
CA LEU A 617 -40.18 14.97 -22.32
C LEU A 617 -40.41 16.23 -21.48
N LEU A 618 -40.55 16.07 -20.17
CA LEU A 618 -40.66 17.16 -19.18
C LEU A 618 -39.32 17.30 -18.44
N THR A 619 -38.82 18.52 -18.26
CA THR A 619 -37.50 18.70 -17.63
C THR A 619 -37.35 20.01 -16.85
N GLY A 620 -36.50 19.99 -15.82
CA GLY A 620 -36.07 21.15 -15.04
C GLY A 620 -34.85 20.81 -14.18
N VAL A 621 -34.18 21.83 -13.63
CA VAL A 621 -32.99 21.70 -12.76
C VAL A 621 -33.43 21.62 -11.30
N VAL A 622 -32.85 20.71 -10.52
CA VAL A 622 -33.16 20.51 -9.09
C VAL A 622 -31.92 20.69 -8.21
N THR A 623 -32.09 21.33 -7.05
CA THR A 623 -30.99 21.69 -6.13
C THR A 623 -31.40 21.40 -4.67
N ALA A 624 -30.50 20.80 -3.90
CA ALA A 624 -30.65 20.51 -2.48
C ALA A 624 -29.28 20.55 -1.77
N ALA A 625 -28.75 21.78 -1.65
CA ALA A 625 -27.41 22.13 -1.18
C ALA A 625 -26.72 21.08 -0.27
N GLY A 626 -25.81 20.31 -0.87
CA GLY A 626 -24.91 19.40 -0.15
C GLY A 626 -25.51 18.06 0.24
N ARG A 627 -26.65 17.65 -0.34
CA ARG A 627 -27.30 16.35 -0.05
C ARG A 627 -27.04 15.24 -1.09
N GLY A 628 -26.29 15.52 -2.15
CA GLY A 628 -25.98 14.52 -3.18
C GLY A 628 -27.19 14.24 -4.08
N SER A 629 -27.94 13.17 -3.84
CA SER A 629 -29.06 12.78 -4.71
C SER A 629 -30.32 13.59 -4.45
N VAL A 630 -30.95 14.11 -5.51
CA VAL A 630 -32.17 14.91 -5.49
C VAL A 630 -33.21 14.30 -6.42
N SER A 631 -34.42 14.09 -5.91
CA SER A 631 -35.54 13.58 -6.68
C SER A 631 -36.42 14.72 -7.17
N ALA A 632 -36.72 14.73 -8.47
CA ALA A 632 -37.69 15.59 -9.11
C ALA A 632 -39.04 14.85 -9.20
N GLU A 633 -40.14 15.50 -8.81
CA GLU A 633 -41.50 14.99 -8.96
C GLU A 633 -42.30 15.91 -9.87
N TYR A 634 -43.02 15.34 -10.85
CA TYR A 634 -43.80 16.04 -11.87
C TYR A 634 -45.29 15.69 -11.74
N LEU A 635 -46.14 16.71 -11.75
CA LEU A 635 -47.61 16.56 -11.79
C LEU A 635 -48.16 17.10 -13.11
N PHE A 636 -49.10 16.35 -13.69
CA PHE A 636 -49.57 16.53 -15.06
C PHE A 636 -51.11 16.64 -15.12
N TYR A 637 -51.62 17.48 -16.02
CA TYR A 637 -53.03 17.91 -16.07
C TYR A 637 -53.48 18.16 -17.50
N ASP A 638 -54.79 18.01 -17.76
CA ASP A 638 -55.41 18.41 -19.03
C ASP A 638 -55.69 19.94 -19.12
N ALA A 639 -56.25 20.37 -20.25
CA ALA A 639 -56.72 21.74 -20.46
C ALA A 639 -57.82 22.18 -19.48
N SER A 640 -58.62 21.26 -18.93
CA SER A 640 -59.68 21.57 -17.95
C SER A 640 -59.16 21.78 -16.53
N GLY A 641 -58.05 21.12 -16.18
CA GLY A 641 -57.42 21.12 -14.86
C GLY A 641 -57.58 19.80 -14.12
N ALA A 642 -58.14 18.77 -14.76
CA ALA A 642 -58.13 17.42 -14.23
C ALA A 642 -56.71 16.83 -14.29
N PRO A 643 -56.25 16.10 -13.25
CA PRO A 643 -54.98 15.39 -13.31
C PRO A 643 -55.03 14.28 -14.36
N VAL A 644 -53.92 14.07 -15.06
CA VAL A 644 -53.78 13.05 -16.12
C VAL A 644 -52.54 12.23 -15.82
N GLY A 645 -52.73 10.92 -15.61
CA GLY A 645 -51.68 10.00 -15.16
C GLY A 645 -51.34 10.12 -13.67
N GLU A 646 -50.42 9.26 -13.23
CA GLU A 646 -49.80 9.32 -11.90
C GLU A 646 -48.60 10.30 -11.91
N PRO A 647 -48.16 10.79 -10.73
CA PRO A 647 -46.95 11.62 -10.63
C PRO A 647 -45.72 10.91 -11.22
N LEU A 648 -44.97 11.60 -12.07
CA LEU A 648 -43.70 11.08 -12.60
C LEU A 648 -42.56 11.48 -11.66
N THR A 649 -41.52 10.67 -11.55
CA THR A 649 -40.34 10.97 -10.73
C THR A 649 -39.03 10.65 -11.45
N ALA A 650 -38.01 11.50 -11.29
CA ALA A 650 -36.65 11.28 -11.80
C ALA A 650 -35.63 11.72 -10.76
N SER A 651 -34.56 10.95 -10.54
CA SER A 651 -33.53 11.26 -9.54
C SER A 651 -32.18 11.56 -10.20
N VAL A 652 -31.54 12.64 -9.77
CA VAL A 652 -30.27 13.17 -10.31
C VAL A 652 -29.36 13.67 -9.17
N GLN A 653 -28.16 14.17 -9.46
CA GLN A 653 -27.31 14.81 -8.44
C GLN A 653 -27.72 16.27 -8.19
N ASP A 654 -27.24 16.84 -7.08
CA ASP A 654 -27.48 18.23 -6.68
C ASP A 654 -27.05 19.22 -7.78
N GLY A 655 -28.00 20.03 -8.24
CA GLY A 655 -27.85 20.99 -9.33
C GLY A 655 -28.04 20.42 -10.74
N ASP A 656 -28.40 19.14 -10.92
CA ASP A 656 -28.61 18.52 -12.24
C ASP A 656 -30.02 18.68 -12.80
N ARG A 657 -30.09 18.50 -14.14
CA ARG A 657 -31.33 18.55 -14.91
C ARG A 657 -32.03 17.20 -14.87
N ALA A 658 -33.13 17.13 -14.15
CA ALA A 658 -34.02 15.98 -14.18
C ALA A 658 -34.88 15.98 -15.46
N VAL A 659 -35.16 14.78 -15.99
CA VAL A 659 -35.97 14.56 -17.19
C VAL A 659 -36.94 13.42 -16.93
N ALA A 660 -38.21 13.58 -17.29
CA ALA A 660 -39.25 12.55 -17.23
C ALA A 660 -39.99 12.46 -18.57
N GLU A 661 -40.12 11.26 -19.13
CA GLU A 661 -40.96 10.99 -20.30
C GLU A 661 -42.41 10.77 -19.88
N VAL A 662 -43.37 11.37 -20.59
CA VAL A 662 -44.79 11.09 -20.37
C VAL A 662 -45.17 9.74 -21.00
N PRO A 663 -45.75 8.79 -20.23
CA PRO A 663 -46.13 7.48 -20.76
C PRO A 663 -47.10 7.52 -21.94
N SER A 664 -46.92 6.59 -22.87
CA SER A 664 -47.77 6.46 -24.06
C SER A 664 -49.22 6.12 -23.70
N GLY A 665 -50.16 6.59 -24.54
CA GLY A 665 -51.60 6.41 -24.34
C GLY A 665 -52.25 7.36 -23.32
N LEU A 666 -51.48 8.20 -22.62
CA LEU A 666 -52.03 9.26 -21.76
C LEU A 666 -52.42 10.52 -22.54
N LEU A 667 -51.74 10.80 -23.65
CA LEU A 667 -51.93 12.03 -24.43
C LEU A 667 -52.60 11.73 -25.78
N ALA A 668 -53.46 12.65 -26.20
CA ALA A 668 -54.07 12.69 -27.52
C ALA A 668 -53.42 13.79 -28.38
N ASP A 669 -53.31 13.53 -29.67
CA ASP A 669 -52.89 14.52 -30.66
C ASP A 669 -53.81 15.75 -30.70
N GLY A 670 -53.26 16.90 -31.11
CA GLY A 670 -53.92 18.21 -31.14
C GLY A 670 -54.37 18.76 -29.77
N SER A 671 -54.06 18.08 -28.67
CA SER A 671 -54.59 18.40 -27.34
C SER A 671 -53.59 19.15 -26.46
N THR A 672 -54.08 20.13 -25.70
CA THR A 672 -53.26 20.96 -24.79
C THR A 672 -53.24 20.38 -23.37
N TYR A 673 -52.04 20.30 -22.79
CA TYR A 673 -51.77 19.79 -21.46
C TYR A 673 -50.93 20.76 -20.64
N ARG A 674 -50.91 20.55 -19.32
CA ARG A 674 -50.18 21.38 -18.36
C ARG A 674 -49.44 20.54 -17.34
N TRP A 675 -48.28 21.00 -16.87
CA TRP A 675 -47.49 20.29 -15.88
C TRP A 675 -46.71 21.23 -14.95
N LYS A 676 -46.27 20.72 -13.81
CA LYS A 676 -45.40 21.41 -12.83
C LYS A 676 -44.50 20.40 -12.13
N MET A 677 -43.42 20.85 -11.50
CA MET A 677 -42.49 19.97 -10.79
C MET A 677 -42.00 20.52 -9.44
N ARG A 678 -41.41 19.68 -8.60
CA ARG A 678 -40.70 20.07 -7.35
C ARG A 678 -39.44 19.23 -7.15
N ALA A 679 -38.52 19.71 -6.31
CA ALA A 679 -37.35 18.95 -5.86
C ALA A 679 -37.59 18.37 -4.46
N CYS A 680 -37.04 17.19 -4.18
CA CYS A 680 -37.17 16.47 -2.91
C CYS A 680 -35.85 15.78 -2.53
N ALA A 681 -35.45 15.87 -1.27
CA ALA A 681 -34.32 15.14 -0.67
C ALA A 681 -34.63 14.80 0.79
N ASP A 682 -34.34 13.57 1.22
CA ASP A 682 -34.57 13.06 2.59
C ASP A 682 -35.99 13.30 3.15
N GLY A 683 -37.00 13.25 2.28
CA GLY A 683 -38.41 13.50 2.64
C GLY A 683 -38.79 14.97 2.83
N LEU A 684 -37.84 15.90 2.65
CA LEU A 684 -38.12 17.34 2.53
C LEU A 684 -38.24 17.70 1.05
N CYS A 685 -39.29 18.45 0.69
CA CYS A 685 -39.52 18.89 -0.69
C CYS A 685 -39.68 20.41 -0.77
N SER A 686 -39.25 20.97 -1.88
CA SER A 686 -39.54 22.35 -2.27
C SER A 686 -41.04 22.54 -2.57
N ALA A 687 -41.45 23.81 -2.74
CA ALA A 687 -42.72 24.10 -3.38
C ALA A 687 -42.71 23.64 -4.86
N TYR A 688 -43.90 23.39 -5.42
CA TYR A 688 -44.05 23.15 -6.85
C TYR A 688 -43.85 24.43 -7.66
N THR A 689 -43.30 24.29 -8.86
CA THR A 689 -43.21 25.33 -9.87
C THR A 689 -44.58 25.77 -10.39
N ALA A 690 -44.61 26.92 -11.09
CA ALA A 690 -45.78 27.35 -11.85
C ALA A 690 -46.08 26.39 -13.01
N LEU A 691 -47.39 26.21 -13.32
CA LEU A 691 -47.83 25.33 -14.41
C LEU A 691 -47.29 25.79 -15.76
N GLN A 692 -46.50 24.93 -16.39
CA GLN A 692 -46.12 25.00 -17.80
C GLN A 692 -47.23 24.45 -18.67
N THR A 693 -47.34 24.91 -19.92
CA THR A 693 -48.38 24.51 -20.88
C THR A 693 -47.74 24.13 -22.21
N PHE A 694 -48.22 23.05 -22.85
CA PHE A 694 -47.83 22.67 -24.21
C PHE A 694 -49.00 21.98 -24.92
N THR A 695 -48.90 21.82 -26.23
CA THR A 695 -49.86 21.09 -27.07
C THR A 695 -49.11 19.96 -27.78
N VAL A 696 -49.73 18.79 -27.88
CA VAL A 696 -49.23 17.67 -28.71
C VAL A 696 -49.62 17.93 -30.17
N ASP A 697 -48.67 17.77 -31.09
CA ASP A 697 -48.84 18.09 -32.52
C ASP A 697 -48.09 17.06 -33.40
N VAL A 698 -48.69 15.89 -33.62
CA VAL A 698 -48.06 14.76 -34.30
C VAL A 698 -48.06 14.99 -35.82
N ALA A 699 -46.99 15.60 -36.32
CA ALA A 699 -46.79 15.82 -37.74
C ALA A 699 -46.48 14.51 -38.49
N GLU A 700 -47.21 14.23 -39.57
CA GLU A 700 -47.01 13.08 -40.45
C GLU A 700 -45.82 13.35 -41.41
N GLU A 701 -44.77 12.51 -41.37
CA GLU A 701 -43.52 12.74 -42.11
C GLU A 701 -43.61 12.23 -43.58
N PRO A 702 -43.19 13.04 -44.58
CA PRO A 702 -43.15 12.60 -45.98
C PRO A 702 -41.88 11.78 -46.30
N ALA A 703 -42.05 10.69 -47.04
CA ALA A 703 -40.95 9.77 -47.39
C ALA A 703 -39.83 10.44 -48.22
N PRO A 704 -38.54 10.14 -47.96
CA PRO A 704 -37.40 10.83 -48.59
C PRO A 704 -37.08 10.30 -49.99
N SER A 705 -36.73 11.21 -50.91
CA SER A 705 -36.17 10.85 -52.22
C SER A 705 -35.16 11.89 -52.73
N GLY A 706 -33.93 11.45 -53.02
CA GLY A 706 -32.99 12.16 -53.90
C GLY A 706 -31.96 13.07 -53.22
N THR A 707 -30.70 12.87 -53.58
CA THR A 707 -29.52 13.58 -53.06
C THR A 707 -29.30 14.96 -53.71
N THR A 708 -29.54 16.04 -52.98
CA THR A 708 -28.90 17.36 -53.17
C THR A 708 -28.80 18.08 -51.82
N GLY A 709 -27.60 18.48 -51.39
CA GLY A 709 -27.41 19.20 -50.13
C GLY A 709 -27.91 20.65 -50.16
N THR A 710 -28.26 21.21 -49.00
CA THR A 710 -28.82 22.56 -48.82
C THR A 710 -27.96 23.45 -47.92
N PRO A 711 -28.03 24.79 -48.06
CA PRO A 711 -27.58 25.71 -47.02
C PRO A 711 -28.32 25.46 -45.70
N PRO A 712 -27.77 25.91 -44.55
CA PRO A 712 -28.44 25.77 -43.26
C PRO A 712 -29.66 26.68 -43.15
N GLU A 713 -30.66 26.24 -42.38
CA GLU A 713 -31.78 27.09 -41.98
C GLU A 713 -31.35 28.13 -40.92
N ALA A 714 -32.29 28.97 -40.48
CA ALA A 714 -32.05 29.86 -39.34
C ALA A 714 -31.95 29.04 -38.05
N VAL A 715 -31.00 29.39 -37.16
CA VAL A 715 -30.89 28.72 -35.85
C VAL A 715 -32.16 28.96 -35.02
N THR A 716 -32.57 27.93 -34.27
CA THR A 716 -33.75 27.98 -33.40
C THR A 716 -33.34 28.12 -31.93
N ASP A 717 -34.29 28.47 -31.06
CA ASP A 717 -34.11 28.67 -29.61
C ASP A 717 -32.96 29.61 -29.20
N LEU A 718 -32.64 30.57 -30.07
CA LEU A 718 -31.61 31.57 -29.82
C LEU A 718 -31.93 32.40 -28.58
N ARG A 719 -31.14 32.19 -27.52
CA ARG A 719 -31.24 32.87 -26.22
C ARG A 719 -29.98 33.68 -25.96
N ALA A 720 -30.15 34.82 -25.30
CA ALA A 720 -29.07 35.61 -24.74
C ALA A 720 -29.34 35.77 -23.23
N VAL A 721 -28.33 35.52 -22.40
CA VAL A 721 -28.36 35.62 -20.94
C VAL A 721 -27.38 36.72 -20.54
N PRO A 722 -27.81 37.77 -19.82
CA PRO A 722 -26.92 38.85 -19.42
C PRO A 722 -25.97 38.43 -18.29
N GLY A 723 -24.79 39.03 -18.26
CA GLY A 723 -23.82 38.91 -17.18
C GLY A 723 -23.05 40.20 -16.96
N GLU A 724 -22.09 40.16 -16.04
CA GLU A 724 -21.24 41.28 -15.64
C GLU A 724 -20.42 41.76 -16.85
N ASN A 725 -20.72 42.96 -17.35
CA ASN A 725 -20.12 43.54 -18.56
C ASN A 725 -20.15 42.61 -19.79
N GLY A 726 -21.18 41.77 -19.93
CA GLY A 726 -21.19 40.73 -20.95
C GLY A 726 -22.51 39.97 -21.13
N ALA A 727 -22.48 38.94 -21.98
CA ALA A 727 -23.61 38.06 -22.23
C ALA A 727 -23.16 36.68 -22.73
N LEU A 728 -23.92 35.64 -22.36
CA LEU A 728 -23.84 34.32 -22.98
C LEU A 728 -24.96 34.17 -24.00
N VAL A 729 -24.62 33.74 -25.22
CA VAL A 729 -25.56 33.46 -26.31
C VAL A 729 -25.55 31.96 -26.59
N THR A 730 -26.73 31.33 -26.70
CA THR A 730 -26.89 29.88 -26.98
C THR A 730 -27.98 29.64 -28.01
N TRP A 731 -27.85 28.62 -28.86
CA TRP A 731 -28.86 28.27 -29.87
C TRP A 731 -28.90 26.77 -30.17
N SER A 732 -30.00 26.30 -30.75
CA SER A 732 -30.12 24.96 -31.34
C SER A 732 -29.44 24.91 -32.71
N ALA A 733 -28.83 23.77 -33.06
CA ALA A 733 -28.13 23.60 -34.34
C ALA A 733 -29.04 23.91 -35.54
N ALA A 734 -28.47 24.53 -36.59
CA ALA A 734 -29.22 24.82 -37.82
C ALA A 734 -29.43 23.54 -38.65
N GLU A 735 -30.66 23.30 -39.08
CA GLU A 735 -31.01 22.16 -39.94
C GLU A 735 -30.50 22.35 -41.37
N PHE A 736 -30.11 21.26 -42.02
CA PHE A 736 -29.76 21.21 -43.45
C PHE A 736 -29.80 19.77 -43.96
N VAL A 737 -29.90 19.61 -45.29
CA VAL A 737 -29.65 18.33 -45.97
C VAL A 737 -28.18 18.30 -46.41
N GLY A 738 -27.44 17.24 -46.12
CA GLY A 738 -26.01 17.15 -46.46
C GLY A 738 -25.38 15.80 -46.08
N GLU A 739 -24.06 15.70 -46.23
CA GLU A 739 -23.32 14.49 -45.86
C GLU A 739 -23.02 14.47 -44.34
N PRO A 740 -22.86 13.28 -43.71
CA PRO A 740 -22.59 13.17 -42.26
C PRO A 740 -21.32 13.85 -41.75
N THR A 741 -20.44 14.31 -42.65
CA THR A 741 -19.20 15.04 -42.33
C THR A 741 -19.33 16.56 -42.47
N ASP A 742 -20.44 17.09 -42.98
CA ASP A 742 -20.61 18.53 -43.16
C ASP A 742 -20.78 19.23 -41.81
N THR A 743 -19.99 20.28 -41.59
CA THR A 743 -20.00 21.08 -40.36
C THR A 743 -20.57 22.47 -40.62
N VAL A 744 -21.45 22.95 -39.73
CA VAL A 744 -21.96 24.33 -39.76
C VAL A 744 -21.06 25.23 -38.93
N THR A 745 -20.52 26.29 -39.54
CA THR A 745 -19.84 27.39 -38.85
C THR A 745 -20.83 28.53 -38.62
N TYR A 746 -20.98 28.98 -37.38
CA TYR A 746 -21.84 30.09 -36.99
C TYR A 746 -21.04 31.38 -36.87
N THR A 747 -21.59 32.46 -37.42
CA THR A 747 -21.14 33.84 -37.16
C THR A 747 -22.13 34.48 -36.20
N VAL A 748 -21.64 34.99 -35.06
CA VAL A 748 -22.44 35.68 -34.04
C VAL A 748 -21.99 37.13 -33.95
N THR A 749 -22.91 38.08 -34.14
CA THR A 749 -22.63 39.52 -34.08
C THR A 749 -23.48 40.20 -33.01
N ALA A 750 -22.83 40.89 -32.09
CA ALA A 750 -23.45 41.73 -31.07
C ALA A 750 -23.70 43.14 -31.60
N VAL A 751 -24.94 43.61 -31.53
CA VAL A 751 -25.38 44.91 -32.05
C VAL A 751 -26.11 45.68 -30.96
N ALA A 752 -25.60 46.87 -30.63
CA ALA A 752 -26.23 47.80 -29.70
C ALA A 752 -27.48 48.46 -30.30
N SER A 753 -28.35 49.01 -29.44
CA SER A 753 -29.64 49.61 -29.82
C SER A 753 -29.53 50.87 -30.69
N ASP A 754 -28.35 51.48 -30.79
CA ASP A 754 -28.03 52.58 -31.72
C ASP A 754 -27.65 52.08 -33.14
N GLY A 755 -27.54 50.77 -33.33
CA GLY A 755 -27.13 50.11 -34.58
C GLY A 755 -25.63 49.80 -34.67
N THR A 756 -24.83 50.14 -33.65
CA THR A 756 -23.39 49.91 -33.64
C THR A 756 -23.06 48.42 -33.40
N THR A 757 -22.26 47.83 -34.27
CA THR A 757 -21.70 46.48 -34.04
C THR A 757 -20.58 46.57 -33.00
N VAL A 758 -20.77 45.92 -31.86
CA VAL A 758 -19.81 45.97 -30.73
C VAL A 758 -18.80 44.81 -30.80
N GLY A 759 -19.19 43.68 -31.40
CA GLY A 759 -18.27 42.58 -31.67
C GLY A 759 -18.86 41.51 -32.58
N THR A 760 -17.99 40.70 -33.19
CA THR A 760 -18.37 39.49 -33.93
C THR A 760 -17.43 38.35 -33.54
N LYS A 761 -18.00 37.19 -33.21
CA LYS A 761 -17.28 35.94 -32.96
C LYS A 761 -17.75 34.87 -33.94
N THR A 762 -16.88 33.91 -34.29
CA THR A 762 -17.20 32.76 -35.15
C THR A 762 -16.91 31.47 -34.40
N THR A 763 -17.81 30.49 -34.47
CA THR A 763 -17.71 29.22 -33.73
C THR A 763 -18.40 28.08 -34.49
N THR A 764 -17.94 26.85 -34.31
CA THR A 764 -18.67 25.63 -34.71
C THR A 764 -19.53 25.06 -33.57
N GLY A 765 -19.32 25.56 -32.33
CA GLY A 765 -20.15 25.23 -31.18
C GLY A 765 -21.52 25.95 -31.21
N LEU A 766 -22.37 25.61 -30.24
CA LEU A 766 -23.75 26.10 -30.12
C LEU A 766 -23.92 27.25 -29.12
N SER A 767 -22.80 27.85 -28.69
CA SER A 767 -22.78 29.01 -27.80
C SER A 767 -21.63 29.97 -28.08
N ALA A 768 -21.78 31.21 -27.63
CA ALA A 768 -20.76 32.27 -27.70
C ALA A 768 -20.87 33.20 -26.48
N VAL A 769 -19.74 33.49 -25.85
CA VAL A 769 -19.63 34.50 -24.77
C VAL A 769 -19.21 35.84 -25.38
N PHE A 770 -19.84 36.92 -24.95
CA PHE A 770 -19.41 38.30 -25.22
C PHE A 770 -19.02 38.98 -23.91
N ASP A 771 -17.85 39.60 -23.96
CA ASP A 771 -17.14 40.30 -22.91
C ASP A 771 -16.91 41.76 -23.32
N GLY A 772 -16.94 42.70 -22.38
CA GLY A 772 -16.76 44.14 -22.65
C GLY A 772 -18.00 44.84 -23.21
N LEU A 773 -19.21 44.35 -22.90
CA LEU A 773 -20.44 45.14 -23.07
C LEU A 773 -20.53 46.18 -21.95
N ASP A 774 -20.94 47.40 -22.27
CA ASP A 774 -20.97 48.51 -21.32
C ASP A 774 -22.12 48.33 -20.30
N ALA A 775 -21.77 48.08 -19.03
CA ALA A 775 -22.74 47.93 -17.95
C ALA A 775 -23.16 49.26 -17.29
N ASP A 776 -22.37 50.33 -17.46
CA ASP A 776 -22.72 51.68 -16.95
C ASP A 776 -23.72 52.39 -17.88
N ALA A 777 -23.74 52.02 -19.16
CA ALA A 777 -24.72 52.45 -20.14
C ALA A 777 -26.08 51.73 -20.00
N GLY A 778 -26.70 51.79 -18.82
CA GLY A 778 -27.95 51.09 -18.45
C GLY A 778 -29.21 51.36 -19.28
N ASP A 779 -29.11 52.20 -20.32
CA ASP A 779 -30.15 52.45 -21.34
C ASP A 779 -29.86 51.74 -22.69
N ILE A 780 -28.69 51.11 -22.88
CA ILE A 780 -28.30 50.43 -24.12
C ILE A 780 -28.72 48.95 -24.08
N THR A 781 -29.50 48.56 -25.08
CA THR A 781 -29.94 47.17 -25.26
C THR A 781 -29.13 46.50 -26.37
N TYR A 782 -28.55 45.34 -26.09
CA TYR A 782 -27.78 44.54 -27.04
C TYR A 782 -28.63 43.40 -27.63
N THR A 783 -28.54 43.21 -28.95
CA THR A 783 -29.13 42.08 -29.67
C THR A 783 -28.03 41.26 -30.35
N PHE A 784 -28.22 39.95 -30.43
CA PHE A 784 -27.24 39.03 -31.01
C PHE A 784 -27.81 38.40 -32.28
N LYS A 785 -27.07 38.52 -33.37
CA LYS A 785 -27.42 37.99 -34.69
C LYS A 785 -26.59 36.75 -34.97
N VAL A 786 -27.22 35.62 -35.22
CA VAL A 786 -26.56 34.34 -35.50
C VAL A 786 -26.88 33.87 -36.91
N THR A 787 -25.84 33.55 -37.68
CA THR A 787 -25.96 33.06 -39.07
C THR A 787 -25.11 31.81 -39.24
N GLY A 788 -25.72 30.67 -39.60
CA GLY A 788 -25.02 29.43 -39.92
C GLY A 788 -24.52 29.39 -41.36
N ARG A 789 -23.40 28.70 -41.61
CA ARG A 789 -22.83 28.47 -42.94
C ARG A 789 -22.21 27.07 -43.03
N ASN A 790 -22.52 26.34 -44.10
CA ASN A 790 -21.87 25.07 -44.44
C ASN A 790 -21.20 25.16 -45.83
N THR A 791 -20.79 24.01 -46.35
CA THR A 791 -20.22 23.81 -47.70
C THR A 791 -21.16 24.20 -48.84
N TYR A 792 -22.48 24.06 -48.64
CA TYR A 792 -23.52 24.32 -49.64
C TYR A 792 -24.04 25.77 -49.64
N GLY A 793 -23.88 26.53 -48.55
CA GLY A 793 -24.21 27.95 -48.52
C GLY A 793 -24.28 28.57 -47.13
N THR A 794 -24.75 29.82 -47.09
CA THR A 794 -25.01 30.58 -45.86
C THR A 794 -26.51 30.65 -45.62
N GLY A 795 -26.93 30.35 -44.39
CA GLY A 795 -28.32 30.34 -43.97
C GLY A 795 -28.90 31.73 -43.66
N ALA A 796 -30.17 31.75 -43.29
CA ALA A 796 -30.83 32.95 -42.80
C ALA A 796 -30.33 33.33 -41.40
N THR A 797 -30.37 34.63 -41.08
CA THR A 797 -29.88 35.16 -39.79
C THR A 797 -31.01 35.18 -38.76
N ALA A 798 -30.84 34.48 -37.65
CA ALA A 798 -31.68 34.62 -36.46
C ALA A 798 -31.22 35.83 -35.61
N THR A 799 -32.14 36.46 -34.89
CA THR A 799 -31.81 37.58 -33.96
C THR A 799 -32.42 37.29 -32.59
N SER A 800 -31.63 37.45 -31.53
CA SER A 800 -32.08 37.24 -30.15
C SER A 800 -33.05 38.33 -29.69
N ALA A 801 -33.73 38.08 -28.56
CA ALA A 801 -34.27 39.16 -27.76
C ALA A 801 -33.14 40.12 -27.30
N GLY A 802 -33.49 41.37 -27.03
CA GLY A 802 -32.56 42.37 -26.50
C GLY A 802 -32.28 42.15 -25.01
N ILE A 803 -31.03 42.31 -24.59
CA ILE A 803 -30.60 42.24 -23.19
C ILE A 803 -29.82 43.49 -22.79
N VAL A 804 -29.83 43.80 -21.50
CA VAL A 804 -28.94 44.78 -20.85
C VAL A 804 -27.96 43.98 -19.97
N PRO A 805 -26.66 44.27 -19.93
CA PRO A 805 -25.71 43.59 -19.05
C PRO A 805 -26.15 43.65 -17.57
N ALA A 806 -25.80 42.63 -16.79
CA ALA A 806 -26.32 42.45 -15.43
C ALA A 806 -25.17 42.46 -14.41
N ALA A 807 -25.24 43.39 -13.45
CA ALA A 807 -24.22 43.51 -12.41
C ALA A 807 -24.25 42.34 -11.40
N VAL A 808 -23.08 41.85 -10.98
CA VAL A 808 -22.92 40.83 -9.94
C VAL A 808 -22.30 41.41 -8.66
N PRO A 809 -22.75 41.00 -7.45
CA PRO A 809 -22.15 41.49 -6.20
C PRO A 809 -20.66 41.16 -6.11
N GLY A 810 -19.81 42.19 -6.01
CA GLY A 810 -18.34 42.04 -5.97
C GLY A 810 -17.63 42.04 -7.33
N GLY A 811 -18.38 42.01 -8.45
CA GLY A 811 -17.83 41.92 -9.80
C GLY A 811 -17.16 40.57 -10.12
N THR A 812 -16.94 40.28 -11.41
CA THR A 812 -16.36 39.00 -11.89
C THR A 812 -15.08 38.61 -11.15
N ASN A 813 -14.21 39.59 -10.86
CA ASN A 813 -12.91 39.38 -10.23
C ASN A 813 -12.98 38.70 -8.84
N ALA A 814 -14.04 38.96 -8.06
CA ALA A 814 -14.21 38.34 -6.74
C ALA A 814 -14.47 36.82 -6.83
N TYR A 815 -15.13 36.38 -7.89
CA TYR A 815 -15.41 34.96 -8.15
C TYR A 815 -14.21 34.27 -8.80
N ALA A 816 -13.53 34.96 -9.72
CA ALA A 816 -12.29 34.48 -10.35
C ALA A 816 -11.18 34.22 -9.32
N ALA A 817 -10.95 35.14 -8.37
CA ALA A 817 -9.93 34.97 -7.33
C ALA A 817 -10.16 33.76 -6.41
N VAL A 818 -11.43 33.41 -6.12
CA VAL A 818 -11.75 32.18 -5.39
C VAL A 818 -11.49 30.93 -6.24
N LEU A 819 -11.73 31.01 -7.56
CA LEU A 819 -11.49 29.91 -8.48
C LEU A 819 -10.00 29.65 -8.72
N GLU A 820 -9.18 30.69 -8.85
CA GLU A 820 -7.72 30.62 -8.89
C GLU A 820 -7.17 29.95 -7.63
N ALA A 821 -7.61 30.39 -6.46
CA ALA A 821 -7.21 29.80 -5.18
C ALA A 821 -7.67 28.34 -5.03
N TYR A 822 -8.85 27.98 -5.54
CA TYR A 822 -9.35 26.61 -5.57
C TYR A 822 -8.48 25.69 -6.44
N TYR A 823 -8.11 26.13 -7.65
CA TYR A 823 -7.26 25.35 -8.53
C TYR A 823 -5.82 25.22 -8.01
N ALA A 824 -5.27 26.26 -7.37
CA ALA A 824 -3.99 26.14 -6.67
C ALA A 824 -4.03 25.09 -5.54
N ALA A 825 -5.12 25.07 -4.75
CA ALA A 825 -5.32 24.09 -3.70
C ALA A 825 -5.52 22.66 -4.24
N ARG A 826 -6.21 22.49 -5.38
CA ARG A 826 -6.27 21.22 -6.13
C ARG A 826 -4.89 20.78 -6.61
N GLY A 827 -4.11 21.69 -7.18
CA GLY A 827 -2.74 21.44 -7.61
C GLY A 827 -1.89 20.92 -6.46
N GLY A 828 -1.94 21.55 -5.28
CA GLY A 828 -1.23 21.06 -4.10
C GLY A 828 -1.65 19.66 -3.61
N LEU A 829 -2.90 19.25 -3.87
CA LEU A 829 -3.36 17.87 -3.65
C LEU A 829 -2.85 16.89 -4.72
N VAL A 830 -2.69 17.29 -5.97
CA VAL A 830 -2.10 16.43 -7.02
C VAL A 830 -0.57 16.33 -6.87
N GLN A 831 0.09 17.39 -6.41
CA GLN A 831 1.55 17.46 -6.23
C GLN A 831 2.07 16.86 -4.91
N GLY A 832 1.22 16.68 -3.90
CA GLY A 832 1.66 16.22 -2.58
C GLY A 832 2.08 17.31 -1.60
N SER A 833 2.08 18.58 -1.99
CA SER A 833 2.39 19.70 -1.08
C SER A 833 1.30 19.95 -0.01
N HIS A 834 0.12 19.35 -0.18
CA HIS A 834 -0.96 19.31 0.81
C HIS A 834 -1.48 17.88 0.98
N VAL A 835 -1.72 17.45 2.23
CA VAL A 835 -2.18 16.07 2.52
C VAL A 835 -3.68 15.87 2.32
N ASP A 836 -4.51 16.83 2.74
CA ASP A 836 -5.97 16.79 2.61
C ASP A 836 -6.56 18.15 2.17
N ALA A 837 -7.84 18.15 1.82
CA ALA A 837 -8.54 19.35 1.35
C ALA A 837 -8.66 20.44 2.41
N ASN A 838 -8.65 20.09 3.71
CA ASN A 838 -8.66 21.08 4.79
C ASN A 838 -7.31 21.81 4.88
N THR A 839 -6.20 21.08 4.79
CA THR A 839 -4.82 21.60 4.73
C THR A 839 -4.64 22.47 3.49
N ALA A 840 -5.11 21.98 2.33
CA ALA A 840 -5.05 22.72 1.06
C ALA A 840 -5.93 23.97 1.03
N ALA A 841 -7.05 24.00 1.76
CA ALA A 841 -7.84 25.21 1.93
C ALA A 841 -7.21 26.18 2.95
N ALA A 842 -6.63 25.67 4.05
CA ALA A 842 -6.04 26.48 5.11
C ALA A 842 -4.81 27.30 4.65
N SER A 843 -4.14 26.89 3.58
CA SER A 843 -3.05 27.66 2.95
C SER A 843 -3.53 28.91 2.19
N SER A 844 -4.84 29.08 1.97
CA SER A 844 -5.42 30.20 1.22
C SER A 844 -6.36 31.08 2.06
N ALA A 845 -6.25 32.39 1.89
CA ALA A 845 -7.20 33.36 2.44
C ALA A 845 -8.64 33.20 1.90
N TYR A 846 -8.81 32.47 0.79
CA TYR A 846 -10.10 32.11 0.19
C TYR A 846 -10.55 30.68 0.56
N GLY A 847 -9.78 29.93 1.35
CA GLY A 847 -10.06 28.55 1.74
C GLY A 847 -11.50 28.27 2.23
N PRO A 848 -12.06 29.09 3.15
CA PRO A 848 -13.43 28.92 3.61
C PRO A 848 -14.49 29.00 2.50
N GLN A 849 -14.15 29.59 1.35
CA GLN A 849 -15.03 29.69 0.20
C GLN A 849 -14.98 28.49 -0.75
N PHE A 850 -14.03 27.55 -0.64
CA PHE A 850 -13.96 26.38 -1.53
C PHE A 850 -13.71 25.03 -0.85
N VAL A 851 -13.35 25.01 0.46
CA VAL A 851 -12.99 23.78 1.18
C VAL A 851 -14.00 22.65 1.05
N ALA A 852 -15.30 22.95 1.10
CA ALA A 852 -16.36 21.95 0.96
C ALA A 852 -16.37 21.28 -0.42
N ARG A 853 -16.07 22.02 -1.48
CA ARG A 853 -15.98 21.47 -2.84
C ARG A 853 -14.67 20.67 -3.01
N LEU A 854 -13.57 21.18 -2.47
CA LEU A 854 -12.27 20.50 -2.54
C LEU A 854 -12.29 19.14 -1.81
N ALA A 855 -12.94 19.08 -0.64
CA ALA A 855 -13.13 17.84 0.11
C ALA A 855 -13.97 16.80 -0.65
N ALA A 856 -14.93 17.24 -1.47
CA ALA A 856 -15.72 16.34 -2.32
C ALA A 856 -14.93 15.80 -3.55
N GLU A 857 -13.87 16.48 -3.98
CA GLU A 857 -12.99 16.04 -5.09
C GLU A 857 -11.71 15.33 -4.61
N GLN A 858 -11.35 15.44 -3.34
CA GLN A 858 -10.09 14.94 -2.76
C GLN A 858 -9.76 13.49 -3.14
N GLU A 859 -10.73 12.57 -3.09
CA GLU A 859 -10.49 11.15 -3.41
C GLU A 859 -10.06 10.95 -4.87
N LEU A 860 -10.53 11.77 -5.80
CA LEU A 860 -10.12 11.71 -7.21
C LEU A 860 -8.71 12.32 -7.39
N LEU A 861 -8.44 13.46 -6.76
CA LEU A 861 -7.17 14.19 -6.87
C LEU A 861 -6.00 13.44 -6.21
N LEU A 862 -6.25 12.74 -5.11
CA LEU A 862 -5.24 11.88 -4.48
C LEU A 862 -4.94 10.63 -5.32
N ARG A 863 -5.92 10.10 -6.06
CA ARG A 863 -5.68 9.02 -7.04
C ARG A 863 -4.89 9.51 -8.26
N GLU A 864 -5.11 10.76 -8.67
CA GLU A 864 -4.38 11.45 -9.74
C GLU A 864 -2.90 11.66 -9.37
N ARG A 865 -2.61 12.11 -8.14
CA ARG A 865 -1.25 12.15 -7.55
C ARG A 865 -0.53 10.81 -7.74
N VAL A 866 -1.15 9.73 -7.26
CA VAL A 866 -0.56 8.38 -7.26
C VAL A 866 -0.30 7.88 -8.68
N SER A 867 -1.13 8.24 -9.68
CA SER A 867 -0.87 7.87 -11.07
C SER A 867 0.35 8.59 -11.67
N GLY A 868 0.58 9.87 -11.37
CA GLY A 868 1.73 10.60 -11.95
C GLY A 868 3.08 10.25 -11.32
N SER A 869 3.09 9.82 -10.05
CA SER A 869 4.33 9.39 -9.38
C SER A 869 4.89 8.03 -9.85
N GLU A 870 4.14 7.27 -10.66
CA GLU A 870 4.62 5.98 -11.23
C GLU A 870 5.23 6.12 -12.64
N ASP A 871 5.17 7.31 -13.26
CA ASP A 871 5.55 7.55 -14.67
C ASP A 871 6.88 8.34 -14.85
N ASP A 872 7.63 8.60 -13.77
CA ASP A 872 8.90 9.36 -13.73
C ASP A 872 8.81 10.80 -14.27
N SER A 873 7.59 11.35 -14.29
CA SER A 873 7.28 12.73 -14.66
C SER A 873 7.17 13.63 -13.42
N ASP A 874 7.90 14.75 -13.41
CA ASP A 874 7.67 15.83 -12.45
C ASP A 874 6.24 16.37 -12.62
N ASN A 875 5.35 16.00 -11.69
CA ASN A 875 3.99 16.56 -11.61
C ASN A 875 4.05 18.05 -11.26
N VAL A 876 4.20 18.90 -12.27
CA VAL A 876 3.89 20.33 -12.15
C VAL A 876 2.38 20.46 -11.91
N ALA A 877 1.97 21.31 -10.97
CA ALA A 877 0.54 21.56 -10.72
C ALA A 877 -0.15 21.96 -12.04
N PRO A 878 -1.39 21.48 -12.29
CA PRO A 878 -2.14 21.88 -13.47
C PRO A 878 -2.34 23.39 -13.46
N ASP A 879 -1.57 24.07 -14.30
CA ASP A 879 -1.50 25.53 -14.36
C ASP A 879 -2.82 26.03 -14.99
N ALA A 880 -3.78 26.38 -14.13
CA ALA A 880 -5.16 26.61 -14.53
C ALA A 880 -5.34 28.08 -14.94
N THR A 881 -5.33 28.34 -16.25
CA THR A 881 -5.65 29.69 -16.78
C THR A 881 -7.10 29.75 -17.24
N PHE A 882 -7.75 30.89 -16.96
CA PHE A 882 -9.17 31.11 -17.24
C PHE A 882 -9.37 32.08 -18.40
N SER A 883 -10.22 31.71 -19.36
CA SER A 883 -10.62 32.56 -20.50
C SER A 883 -12.14 32.48 -20.76
N ASP A 884 -12.67 33.40 -21.57
CA ASP A 884 -14.13 33.60 -21.77
C ASP A 884 -14.91 33.66 -20.43
N VAL A 885 -14.33 34.35 -19.43
CA VAL A 885 -14.85 34.40 -18.06
C VAL A 885 -16.05 35.34 -17.98
N LEU A 886 -17.24 34.79 -17.70
CA LEU A 886 -18.48 35.56 -17.56
C LEU A 886 -19.19 35.18 -16.26
N ALA A 887 -19.35 36.16 -15.35
CA ALA A 887 -20.19 36.03 -14.18
C ALA A 887 -21.64 36.41 -14.53
N MET A 888 -22.60 35.52 -14.31
CA MET A 888 -24.02 35.73 -14.57
C MET A 888 -24.80 35.59 -13.26
N PRO A 889 -25.56 36.60 -12.82
CA PRO A 889 -26.39 36.48 -11.63
C PRO A 889 -27.59 35.57 -11.91
N SER A 890 -27.98 34.79 -10.91
CA SER A 890 -29.28 34.11 -10.89
C SER A 890 -30.44 35.11 -10.85
N ALA A 891 -31.63 34.69 -11.33
CA ALA A 891 -32.80 35.56 -11.42
C ALA A 891 -33.34 36.05 -10.06
N ASP A 892 -32.98 35.38 -8.95
CA ASP A 892 -33.29 35.76 -7.57
C ASP A 892 -32.13 36.47 -6.84
N GLY A 893 -30.99 36.63 -7.52
CA GLY A 893 -29.78 37.25 -6.99
C GLY A 893 -29.08 36.48 -5.86
N GLN A 894 -29.43 35.21 -5.59
CA GLN A 894 -28.86 34.43 -4.48
C GLN A 894 -27.57 33.71 -4.86
N THR A 895 -27.40 33.37 -6.14
CA THR A 895 -26.20 32.73 -6.69
C THR A 895 -25.64 33.47 -7.89
N VAL A 896 -24.37 33.24 -8.20
CA VAL A 896 -23.70 33.71 -9.42
C VAL A 896 -23.08 32.51 -10.12
N VAL A 897 -23.40 32.33 -11.41
CA VAL A 897 -22.77 31.34 -12.27
C VAL A 897 -21.60 32.00 -12.98
N LEU A 898 -20.38 31.58 -12.64
CA LEU A 898 -19.18 31.94 -13.37
C LEU A 898 -18.92 30.88 -14.45
N ARG A 899 -19.10 31.24 -15.73
CA ARG A 899 -18.65 30.42 -16.86
C ARG A 899 -17.19 30.75 -17.15
N ALA A 900 -16.35 29.75 -17.35
CA ALA A 900 -14.97 29.93 -17.80
C ALA A 900 -14.50 28.74 -18.64
N LYS A 901 -13.65 29.00 -19.63
CA LYS A 901 -12.72 28.00 -20.16
C LYS A 901 -11.58 27.85 -19.18
N VAL A 902 -11.38 26.65 -18.68
CA VAL A 902 -10.14 26.29 -17.97
C VAL A 902 -9.22 25.64 -18.96
N GLN A 903 -8.05 26.24 -19.16
CA GLN A 903 -6.91 25.55 -19.75
C GLN A 903 -6.08 25.00 -18.61
N THR A 904 -5.94 23.68 -18.53
CA THR A 904 -4.93 23.01 -17.71
C THR A 904 -3.71 22.72 -18.56
N ARG A 905 -2.52 22.90 -17.98
CA ARG A 905 -1.24 22.50 -18.57
C ARG A 905 -0.64 21.40 -17.71
N ASP A 906 -0.37 20.26 -18.34
CA ASP A 906 0.35 19.14 -17.76
C ASP A 906 1.72 19.07 -18.47
N THR A 907 2.80 19.25 -17.72
CA THR A 907 4.17 19.20 -18.25
C THR A 907 4.72 17.79 -18.09
N ILE A 908 4.80 17.02 -19.17
CA ILE A 908 5.40 15.69 -19.13
C ILE A 908 6.89 15.82 -19.43
N VAL A 909 7.73 15.67 -18.40
CA VAL A 909 9.17 15.45 -18.56
C VAL A 909 9.39 13.95 -18.77
N THR A 910 9.70 13.54 -20.00
CA THR A 910 10.22 12.19 -20.24
C THR A 910 11.73 12.21 -20.09
N ASP A 911 12.25 11.50 -19.08
CA ASP A 911 13.65 11.10 -18.92
C ASP A 911 14.66 12.22 -18.56
N VAL A 912 14.94 12.37 -17.25
CA VAL A 912 16.01 13.22 -16.70
C VAL A 912 17.44 12.71 -16.97
N SER A 913 17.62 11.53 -17.58
CA SER A 913 18.94 10.94 -17.84
C SER A 913 19.57 11.37 -19.18
N THR A 914 18.83 12.07 -20.04
CA THR A 914 19.40 12.65 -21.27
C THR A 914 19.17 14.16 -21.34
N GLU A 915 20.24 14.91 -21.58
CA GLU A 915 20.28 16.39 -21.56
C GLU A 915 19.57 17.05 -22.76
N THR A 916 18.62 16.35 -23.40
CA THR A 916 18.05 16.64 -24.72
C THR A 916 16.57 16.27 -24.91
N ALA A 917 15.86 15.81 -23.87
CA ALA A 917 14.42 15.56 -23.97
C ALA A 917 13.63 16.85 -23.74
N ASP A 918 12.94 17.35 -24.77
CA ASP A 918 12.06 18.52 -24.64
C ASP A 918 10.82 18.16 -23.78
N PRO A 919 10.45 18.97 -22.77
CA PRO A 919 9.23 18.75 -22.01
C PRO A 919 8.01 18.84 -22.92
N THR A 920 7.18 17.80 -22.91
CA THR A 920 5.97 17.78 -23.72
C THR A 920 4.83 18.40 -22.93
N GLU A 921 4.51 19.68 -23.21
CA GLU A 921 3.30 20.31 -22.68
C GLU A 921 2.06 19.67 -23.32
N GLN A 922 1.22 19.00 -22.52
CA GLN A 922 -0.16 18.73 -22.90
C GLN A 922 -1.06 19.83 -22.32
N THR A 923 -1.88 20.44 -23.17
CA THR A 923 -2.84 21.47 -22.74
C THR A 923 -4.26 21.04 -23.04
N GLY A 924 -5.06 20.84 -22.00
CA GLY A 924 -6.48 20.54 -22.09
C GLY A 924 -7.32 21.78 -21.87
N VAL A 925 -8.26 22.09 -22.78
CA VAL A 925 -9.21 23.21 -22.61
C VAL A 925 -10.62 22.66 -22.40
N THR A 926 -11.19 22.89 -21.22
CA THR A 926 -12.54 22.47 -20.85
C THR A 926 -13.41 23.68 -20.51
N GLU A 927 -14.61 23.78 -21.10
CA GLU A 927 -15.60 24.77 -20.68
C GLU A 927 -16.34 24.29 -19.43
N VAL A 928 -16.28 25.07 -18.35
CA VAL A 928 -16.87 24.74 -17.06
C VAL A 928 -17.76 25.90 -16.58
N ARG A 929 -18.88 25.55 -15.96
CA ARG A 929 -19.70 26.46 -15.15
C ARG A 929 -19.44 26.18 -13.68
N TYR A 930 -19.16 27.25 -12.94
CA TYR A 930 -19.02 27.25 -11.49
C TYR A 930 -20.20 27.99 -10.88
N THR A 931 -20.86 27.42 -9.90
CA THR A 931 -21.93 28.11 -9.17
C THR A 931 -21.40 28.57 -7.82
N PHE A 932 -21.59 29.86 -7.52
CA PHE A 932 -21.20 30.48 -6.27
C PHE A 932 -22.39 31.06 -5.51
N SER A 933 -22.29 31.19 -4.19
CA SER A 933 -23.19 32.08 -3.44
C SER A 933 -22.93 33.54 -3.82
N ALA A 934 -23.98 34.34 -4.01
CA ALA A 934 -23.83 35.75 -4.36
C ALA A 934 -23.34 36.58 -3.17
N GLY A 935 -22.33 37.43 -3.39
CA GLY A 935 -21.84 38.36 -2.37
C GLY A 935 -20.36 38.71 -2.53
N THR A 936 -19.85 39.56 -1.64
CA THR A 936 -18.43 39.99 -1.64
C THR A 936 -17.46 38.93 -1.09
N LYS A 937 -17.97 37.79 -0.62
CA LYS A 937 -17.21 36.59 -0.24
C LYS A 937 -17.90 35.35 -0.80
N PRO A 938 -17.83 35.12 -2.12
CA PRO A 938 -18.62 34.10 -2.77
C PRO A 938 -18.06 32.69 -2.48
N VAL A 939 -18.92 31.78 -2.03
CA VAL A 939 -18.57 30.37 -1.74
C VAL A 939 -18.85 29.53 -2.97
N LEU A 940 -17.86 28.76 -3.44
CA LEU A 940 -17.96 27.80 -4.54
C LEU A 940 -18.83 26.60 -4.11
N LEU A 941 -19.97 26.43 -4.78
CA LEU A 941 -20.97 25.41 -4.50
C LEU A 941 -20.83 24.21 -5.43
N SER A 942 -20.57 24.44 -6.72
CA SER A 942 -20.46 23.37 -7.73
C SER A 942 -19.56 23.76 -8.91
N ALA A 943 -19.06 22.74 -9.61
CA ALA A 943 -18.31 22.84 -10.85
C ALA A 943 -18.81 21.75 -11.82
N VAL A 944 -19.23 22.14 -13.03
CA VAL A 944 -19.87 21.24 -14.02
C VAL A 944 -19.47 21.60 -15.44
N VAL A 945 -19.29 20.60 -16.32
CA VAL A 945 -18.96 20.85 -17.74
C VAL A 945 -20.10 21.63 -18.40
N ALA A 946 -19.77 22.77 -19.04
CA ALA A 946 -20.75 23.73 -19.52
C ALA A 946 -21.70 23.14 -20.58
N SER A 947 -21.18 22.30 -21.48
CA SER A 947 -21.95 21.66 -22.56
C SER A 947 -23.11 20.79 -22.05
N ALA A 948 -22.97 20.16 -20.88
CA ALA A 948 -24.03 19.35 -20.27
C ALA A 948 -25.19 20.20 -19.71
N LYS A 949 -24.94 21.47 -19.38
CA LYS A 949 -25.96 22.43 -18.90
C LYS A 949 -26.52 23.30 -20.03
N GLU A 950 -25.71 23.58 -21.06
CA GLU A 950 -26.04 24.46 -22.20
C GLU A 950 -26.69 23.72 -23.38
N ALA A 951 -26.83 22.39 -23.31
CA ALA A 951 -27.50 21.59 -24.31
C ALA A 951 -28.98 22.00 -24.50
N VAL A 952 -29.25 22.76 -25.57
CA VAL A 952 -30.61 23.06 -25.99
C VAL A 952 -31.14 21.88 -26.80
N VAL A 953 -32.08 21.12 -26.22
CA VAL A 953 -32.72 19.99 -26.89
C VAL A 953 -33.80 20.51 -27.83
N ARG A 954 -33.69 20.19 -29.12
CA ARG A 954 -34.85 20.07 -30.02
C ARG A 954 -34.94 18.68 -30.63
N PRO A 955 -36.16 18.13 -30.76
CA PRO A 955 -36.39 16.88 -31.46
C PRO A 955 -36.45 17.15 -32.98
N THR A 956 -35.76 16.34 -33.77
CA THR A 956 -36.03 16.25 -35.22
C THR A 956 -36.68 14.90 -35.53
N PRO A 957 -37.61 14.83 -36.50
CA PRO A 957 -38.11 13.56 -37.01
C PRO A 957 -36.99 12.60 -37.44
N ALA A 958 -35.89 13.12 -38.01
CA ALA A 958 -34.71 12.32 -38.36
C ALA A 958 -34.07 11.58 -37.17
N ALA A 959 -34.05 12.18 -35.96
CA ALA A 959 -33.57 11.51 -34.75
C ALA A 959 -34.55 10.43 -34.21
N LEU A 960 -35.81 10.45 -34.66
CA LEU A 960 -36.84 9.45 -34.38
C LEU A 960 -36.96 8.39 -35.51
N ALA A 961 -36.62 8.74 -36.75
CA ALA A 961 -36.68 7.87 -37.92
C ALA A 961 -35.68 6.69 -37.83
N ASP A 962 -34.51 6.93 -37.24
CA ASP A 962 -33.50 5.89 -36.94
C ASP A 962 -33.98 4.89 -35.86
N PHE A 963 -35.05 5.24 -35.14
CA PHE A 963 -35.73 4.39 -34.15
C PHE A 963 -36.93 3.62 -34.72
N ALA A 964 -37.38 3.93 -35.95
CA ALA A 964 -38.70 3.57 -36.45
C ALA A 964 -38.73 2.70 -37.72
N HIS A 965 -37.60 2.44 -38.39
CA HIS A 965 -37.59 1.60 -39.60
C HIS A 965 -37.54 0.09 -39.31
N SER A 966 -38.36 -0.65 -40.08
CA SER A 966 -38.87 -1.98 -39.77
C SER A 966 -37.89 -3.15 -39.95
N VAL A 967 -38.14 -4.19 -39.16
CA VAL A 967 -37.73 -5.58 -39.43
C VAL A 967 -38.48 -6.12 -40.67
N GLU A 968 -37.92 -7.13 -41.35
CA GLU A 968 -38.36 -7.75 -42.63
C GLU A 968 -38.09 -6.87 -43.87
N THR A 969 -37.50 -7.32 -45.00
CA THR A 969 -36.92 -8.62 -45.46
C THR A 969 -35.49 -8.35 -46.00
N ASP A 970 -34.59 -9.29 -46.35
CA ASP A 970 -34.76 -10.61 -46.97
C ASP A 970 -33.61 -11.58 -46.68
N VAL A 971 -33.82 -12.85 -47.03
CA VAL A 971 -32.96 -14.00 -46.70
C VAL A 971 -31.92 -14.25 -47.80
N LEU A 972 -30.68 -14.64 -47.43
CA LEU A 972 -29.93 -15.85 -47.89
C LEU A 972 -28.39 -15.74 -47.67
N PRO A 973 -27.64 -16.87 -47.74
CA PRO A 973 -26.36 -17.01 -47.05
C PRO A 973 -25.14 -16.77 -47.96
N ASP A 974 -24.00 -17.27 -47.48
CA ASP A 974 -22.69 -17.42 -48.15
C ASP A 974 -21.74 -16.21 -48.09
N GLY A 975 -20.47 -16.54 -47.88
CA GLY A 975 -19.34 -15.67 -48.21
C GLY A 975 -19.14 -14.42 -47.34
N LEU A 976 -18.43 -14.56 -46.23
CA LEU A 976 -17.32 -13.65 -45.99
C LEU A 976 -16.03 -14.46 -46.11
N ASP A 977 -15.43 -14.37 -47.29
CA ASP A 977 -14.06 -14.80 -47.54
C ASP A 977 -13.10 -14.09 -46.58
N ALA A 978 -11.96 -14.72 -46.34
CA ALA A 978 -10.86 -14.05 -45.67
C ALA A 978 -10.27 -12.96 -46.58
N SER A 979 -10.50 -11.68 -46.25
CA SER A 979 -9.75 -10.57 -46.85
C SER A 979 -9.10 -9.68 -45.78
N GLU A 980 -7.77 -9.59 -45.91
CA GLU A 980 -6.93 -8.45 -45.52
C GLU A 980 -7.03 -7.95 -44.06
N PHE A 981 -6.84 -8.88 -43.12
CA PHE A 981 -5.82 -8.68 -42.07
C PHE A 981 -5.34 -10.06 -41.58
N ASP A 982 -4.66 -10.76 -42.48
CA ASP A 982 -3.88 -11.97 -42.17
C ASP A 982 -2.47 -11.55 -41.72
N GLY A 983 -1.79 -12.42 -40.97
CA GLY A 983 -0.38 -12.20 -40.66
C GLY A 983 -0.08 -11.22 -39.53
N ASP A 984 -0.03 -11.79 -38.33
CA ASP A 984 1.11 -11.64 -37.43
C ASP A 984 1.18 -10.46 -36.42
N SER A 985 1.22 -10.86 -35.14
CA SER A 985 1.78 -10.08 -34.03
C SER A 985 2.89 -10.95 -33.42
N THR A 986 3.92 -11.23 -34.23
CA THR A 986 5.16 -11.85 -33.77
C THR A 986 5.84 -10.96 -32.74
N ASP A 987 5.65 -9.63 -32.83
CA ASP A 987 6.09 -8.65 -31.86
C ASP A 987 5.97 -9.20 -30.42
N ASP A 988 7.14 -9.53 -29.90
CA ASP A 988 7.41 -10.10 -28.59
C ASP A 988 7.83 -8.99 -27.61
N GLY A 989 7.80 -7.73 -28.05
CA GLY A 989 8.23 -6.56 -27.31
C GLY A 989 9.73 -6.33 -27.36
N SER A 990 10.43 -6.75 -28.44
CA SER A 990 11.90 -6.70 -28.52
C SER A 990 12.54 -5.79 -29.59
N GLU A 991 11.79 -5.06 -30.41
CA GLU A 991 12.40 -4.13 -31.39
C GLU A 991 12.54 -2.67 -30.91
N THR A 992 13.71 -2.11 -31.21
CA THR A 992 14.31 -0.92 -30.56
C THR A 992 14.00 0.40 -31.29
N GLY A 993 12.78 0.58 -31.78
CA GLY A 993 12.36 1.74 -32.58
C GLY A 993 11.33 2.62 -31.90
N VAL A 994 11.74 3.74 -31.29
CA VAL A 994 10.81 4.78 -30.81
C VAL A 994 9.99 5.29 -31.99
N THR A 995 8.70 4.95 -32.01
CA THR A 995 7.77 5.41 -33.04
C THR A 995 6.84 6.44 -32.41
N THR A 996 6.92 7.68 -32.90
CA THR A 996 6.09 8.80 -32.42
C THR A 996 4.61 8.56 -32.70
N VAL A 997 3.75 8.89 -31.74
CA VAL A 997 2.30 8.77 -31.83
C VAL A 997 1.69 10.18 -31.82
N SER A 998 0.95 10.56 -32.87
CA SER A 998 0.29 11.88 -32.92
C SER A 998 -1.04 11.90 -32.15
N ALA A 999 -1.39 13.07 -31.63
CA ALA A 999 -2.50 13.27 -30.69
C ALA A 999 -3.85 13.67 -31.33
N ASP A 1000 -4.07 13.39 -32.62
CA ASP A 1000 -5.29 13.80 -33.33
C ASP A 1000 -6.37 12.70 -33.35
N ALA A 1001 -7.28 12.73 -32.36
CA ALA A 1001 -8.61 12.13 -32.47
C ALA A 1001 -9.60 12.70 -31.41
N LEU A 1002 -10.18 13.88 -31.70
CA LEU A 1002 -11.41 14.33 -31.05
C LEU A 1002 -12.53 13.32 -31.32
N GLN A 1003 -13.23 12.82 -30.28
CA GLN A 1003 -14.58 12.28 -30.50
C GLN A 1003 -15.51 12.26 -29.28
N THR A 1004 -16.66 12.88 -29.48
CA THR A 1004 -17.86 12.90 -28.64
C THR A 1004 -18.53 11.52 -28.53
N GLY A 1005 -19.23 11.26 -27.41
CA GLY A 1005 -20.08 10.07 -27.24
C GLY A 1005 -19.33 8.77 -26.94
N THR A 1006 -18.30 8.80 -26.10
CA THR A 1006 -17.21 7.80 -26.10
C THR A 1006 -17.20 6.82 -24.92
N TYR A 1007 -16.81 5.57 -25.20
CA TYR A 1007 -16.53 4.51 -24.22
C TYR A 1007 -15.44 4.91 -23.21
N LEU A 1008 -15.73 4.79 -21.91
CA LEU A 1008 -14.78 5.12 -20.84
C LEU A 1008 -13.73 4.02 -20.64
N ARG A 1009 -12.69 4.03 -21.49
CA ARG A 1009 -11.59 3.05 -21.47
C ARG A 1009 -10.99 2.81 -20.08
N THR A 1010 -10.63 3.88 -19.38
CA THR A 1010 -10.08 3.83 -18.02
C THR A 1010 -11.10 3.30 -17.02
N GLY A 1011 -12.36 3.74 -17.10
CA GLY A 1011 -13.45 3.22 -16.28
C GLY A 1011 -13.67 1.71 -16.43
N ALA A 1012 -13.60 1.18 -17.66
CA ALA A 1012 -13.71 -0.26 -17.93
C ALA A 1012 -12.53 -1.06 -17.38
N ALA A 1013 -11.30 -0.57 -17.55
CA ALA A 1013 -10.10 -1.17 -16.97
C ALA A 1013 -10.16 -1.17 -15.44
N THR A 1014 -10.53 -0.04 -14.83
CA THR A 1014 -10.72 0.11 -13.38
C THR A 1014 -11.78 -0.83 -12.85
N TRP A 1015 -12.95 -0.91 -13.51
CA TRP A 1015 -14.01 -1.83 -13.11
C TRP A 1015 -13.52 -3.28 -13.09
N ALA A 1016 -12.78 -3.70 -14.12
CA ALA A 1016 -12.24 -5.06 -14.18
C ALA A 1016 -11.20 -5.31 -13.08
N VAL A 1017 -10.29 -4.36 -12.83
CA VAL A 1017 -9.30 -4.43 -11.74
C VAL A 1017 -9.96 -4.50 -10.36
N SER A 1018 -11.09 -3.81 -10.17
CA SER A 1018 -11.87 -3.81 -8.93
C SER A 1018 -12.75 -5.05 -8.75
N ASN A 1019 -13.13 -5.72 -9.84
CA ASN A 1019 -14.05 -6.86 -9.84
C ASN A 1019 -13.38 -8.21 -10.22
N TRP A 1020 -12.05 -8.25 -10.33
CA TRP A 1020 -11.26 -9.41 -10.83
C TRP A 1020 -11.49 -10.75 -10.09
N ASN A 1021 -11.97 -10.67 -8.85
CA ASN A 1021 -12.27 -11.80 -7.96
C ASN A 1021 -13.77 -11.90 -7.66
N ALA A 1022 -14.63 -11.17 -8.38
CA ALA A 1022 -16.07 -11.25 -8.19
C ALA A 1022 -16.58 -12.68 -8.45
N PRO A 1023 -17.61 -13.16 -7.73
CA PRO A 1023 -18.15 -14.50 -7.94
C PRO A 1023 -18.53 -14.72 -9.41
N ALA A 1024 -17.99 -15.78 -10.00
CA ALA A 1024 -18.26 -16.15 -11.38
C ALA A 1024 -19.74 -16.55 -11.52
N MET A 1025 -20.46 -15.95 -12.47
CA MET A 1025 -21.88 -16.21 -12.68
C MET A 1025 -22.13 -17.44 -13.57
N TYR A 1026 -21.10 -17.85 -14.31
CA TYR A 1026 -21.09 -18.99 -15.22
C TYR A 1026 -19.84 -19.86 -14.98
N SER A 1027 -19.88 -21.12 -15.40
CA SER A 1027 -18.69 -22.00 -15.39
C SER A 1027 -17.60 -21.58 -16.40
N GLN A 1028 -17.95 -20.68 -17.33
CA GLN A 1028 -17.07 -19.99 -18.26
C GLN A 1028 -17.52 -18.51 -18.28
N ASP A 1029 -16.91 -17.68 -17.43
CA ASP A 1029 -17.41 -16.34 -17.08
C ASP A 1029 -16.62 -15.19 -17.74
N CYS A 1030 -15.53 -15.50 -18.45
CA CYS A 1030 -14.64 -14.51 -19.06
C CYS A 1030 -15.35 -13.44 -19.91
N THR A 1031 -16.35 -13.84 -20.70
CA THR A 1031 -17.09 -12.90 -21.57
C THR A 1031 -18.12 -12.10 -20.79
N ASN A 1032 -18.81 -12.69 -19.82
CA ASN A 1032 -19.72 -11.97 -18.92
C ASN A 1032 -18.95 -10.90 -18.11
N PHE A 1033 -17.76 -11.25 -17.61
CA PHE A 1033 -16.85 -10.33 -16.94
C PHE A 1033 -16.46 -9.14 -17.82
N VAL A 1034 -16.01 -9.40 -19.05
CA VAL A 1034 -15.68 -8.34 -20.03
C VAL A 1034 -16.92 -7.49 -20.39
N SER A 1035 -18.08 -8.11 -20.62
CA SER A 1035 -19.33 -7.38 -20.92
C SER A 1035 -19.74 -6.46 -19.76
N ARG A 1036 -19.62 -6.94 -18.51
CA ARG A 1036 -19.87 -6.13 -17.31
C ARG A 1036 -18.86 -5.00 -17.15
N ALA A 1037 -17.58 -5.20 -17.48
CA ALA A 1037 -16.56 -4.14 -17.48
C ALA A 1037 -16.89 -3.05 -18.50
N ILE A 1038 -17.29 -3.44 -19.71
CA ILE A 1038 -17.70 -2.51 -20.78
C ILE A 1038 -18.96 -1.73 -20.39
N HIS A 1039 -19.94 -2.38 -19.76
CA HIS A 1039 -21.20 -1.75 -19.37
C HIS A 1039 -21.06 -0.83 -18.16
N TYR A 1040 -20.60 -1.37 -17.02
CA TYR A 1040 -20.60 -0.66 -15.73
C TYR A 1040 -19.37 0.24 -15.54
N GLY A 1041 -18.22 -0.14 -16.10
CA GLY A 1041 -17.01 0.68 -16.07
C GLY A 1041 -16.87 1.57 -17.30
N GLY A 1042 -17.12 1.02 -18.49
CA GLY A 1042 -17.03 1.73 -19.75
C GLY A 1042 -18.23 2.64 -20.07
N SER A 1043 -19.27 2.61 -19.24
CA SER A 1043 -20.54 3.33 -19.40
C SER A 1043 -21.29 3.06 -20.71
N VAL A 1044 -21.02 1.93 -21.38
CA VAL A 1044 -21.70 1.57 -22.62
C VAL A 1044 -23.10 1.05 -22.33
N LYS A 1045 -24.13 1.69 -22.89
CA LYS A 1045 -25.51 1.19 -22.81
C LYS A 1045 -25.64 -0.16 -23.51
N MET A 1046 -26.48 -1.05 -22.98
CA MET A 1046 -26.82 -2.31 -23.65
C MET A 1046 -27.48 -2.05 -25.01
N LYS A 1047 -27.33 -2.98 -25.97
CA LYS A 1047 -27.94 -2.89 -27.30
C LYS A 1047 -29.08 -3.88 -27.42
N GLY A 1048 -30.31 -3.39 -27.28
CA GLY A 1048 -31.55 -4.17 -27.36
C GLY A 1048 -32.46 -3.93 -26.16
N SER A 1049 -33.72 -4.29 -26.32
CA SER A 1049 -34.81 -4.18 -25.35
C SER A 1049 -34.86 -5.31 -24.33
N GLY A 1050 -34.21 -6.44 -24.64
CA GLY A 1050 -34.20 -7.61 -23.78
C GLY A 1050 -35.20 -8.70 -24.17
N ASP A 1051 -35.92 -8.55 -25.28
CA ASP A 1051 -36.86 -9.55 -25.80
C ASP A 1051 -36.39 -10.17 -27.13
N GLU A 1052 -35.19 -9.81 -27.61
CA GLU A 1052 -34.62 -10.33 -28.85
C GLU A 1052 -34.05 -11.76 -28.73
N ASP A 1053 -33.87 -12.47 -29.85
CA ASP A 1053 -33.26 -13.80 -29.83
C ASP A 1053 -31.89 -13.77 -29.13
N HIS A 1054 -31.75 -14.54 -28.07
CA HIS A 1054 -30.51 -14.73 -27.30
C HIS A 1054 -29.33 -15.14 -28.20
N LYS A 1055 -29.57 -15.82 -29.33
CA LYS A 1055 -28.51 -16.20 -30.30
C LYS A 1055 -28.15 -15.09 -31.28
N SER A 1056 -28.83 -13.95 -31.26
CA SER A 1056 -28.54 -12.82 -32.14
C SER A 1056 -27.13 -12.29 -31.92
N LYS A 1057 -26.42 -12.06 -33.03
CA LYS A 1057 -25.11 -11.39 -33.06
C LYS A 1057 -25.21 -9.87 -33.25
N SER A 1058 -26.44 -9.33 -33.22
CA SER A 1058 -26.73 -7.91 -33.48
C SER A 1058 -27.20 -7.14 -32.24
N TYR A 1059 -27.46 -7.84 -31.14
CA TYR A 1059 -27.86 -7.32 -29.83
C TYR A 1059 -26.86 -7.76 -28.76
N TRP A 1060 -26.79 -7.03 -27.65
CA TRP A 1060 -25.91 -7.28 -26.51
C TRP A 1060 -26.55 -6.70 -25.26
N TRP A 1061 -27.19 -7.55 -24.47
CA TRP A 1061 -27.97 -7.15 -23.31
C TRP A 1061 -28.08 -8.27 -22.27
N ARG A 1062 -28.54 -7.88 -21.08
CA ARG A 1062 -28.78 -8.72 -19.93
C ARG A 1062 -29.94 -8.20 -19.09
N LYS A 1063 -30.95 -9.03 -18.83
CA LYS A 1063 -32.02 -8.77 -17.87
C LYS A 1063 -31.67 -9.38 -16.50
N PRO A 1064 -31.72 -8.61 -15.39
CA PRO A 1064 -31.49 -9.18 -14.05
C PRO A 1064 -32.67 -10.07 -13.61
N SER A 1065 -32.49 -11.39 -13.67
CA SER A 1065 -33.43 -12.40 -13.15
C SER A 1065 -32.71 -13.32 -12.17
N ASN A 1066 -33.37 -13.68 -11.06
CA ASN A 1066 -32.75 -14.51 -10.02
C ASN A 1066 -32.77 -16.02 -10.33
N TRP A 1067 -33.69 -16.51 -11.18
CA TRP A 1067 -33.93 -17.95 -11.36
C TRP A 1067 -33.82 -18.46 -12.81
N PHE A 1068 -33.74 -17.57 -13.81
CA PHE A 1068 -33.55 -17.93 -15.22
C PHE A 1068 -32.51 -17.02 -15.88
N HIS A 1069 -31.63 -17.61 -16.71
CA HIS A 1069 -30.68 -16.88 -17.53
C HIS A 1069 -31.41 -16.14 -18.64
N ASP A 1070 -31.27 -14.82 -18.66
CA ASP A 1070 -32.00 -13.91 -19.55
C ASP A 1070 -30.99 -12.90 -20.13
N GLU A 1071 -30.11 -13.44 -20.98
CA GLU A 1071 -28.96 -12.74 -21.57
C GLU A 1071 -28.72 -13.20 -23.01
N THR A 1072 -28.15 -12.33 -23.85
CA THR A 1072 -27.68 -12.72 -25.19
C THR A 1072 -26.38 -13.52 -25.13
N TYR A 1073 -26.15 -14.38 -26.12
CA TYR A 1073 -24.90 -15.11 -26.30
C TYR A 1073 -23.73 -14.15 -26.58
N THR A 1074 -23.98 -12.97 -27.14
CA THR A 1074 -22.99 -11.89 -27.24
C THR A 1074 -22.56 -11.34 -25.88
N TRP A 1075 -23.39 -11.45 -24.84
CA TRP A 1075 -23.03 -11.05 -23.48
C TRP A 1075 -22.12 -12.10 -22.80
N ILE A 1076 -22.35 -13.39 -23.05
CA ILE A 1076 -21.75 -14.52 -22.31
C ILE A 1076 -20.77 -15.42 -23.10
N ASN A 1077 -20.63 -15.27 -24.42
CA ASN A 1077 -19.77 -16.13 -25.26
C ASN A 1077 -18.80 -15.33 -26.14
N ALA A 1078 -17.49 -15.60 -26.01
CA ALA A 1078 -16.42 -14.81 -26.60
C ALA A 1078 -16.49 -14.72 -28.14
N ALA A 1079 -16.88 -15.80 -28.83
CA ALA A 1079 -17.02 -15.80 -30.28
C ALA A 1079 -18.21 -14.93 -30.75
N TYR A 1080 -19.31 -14.91 -29.98
CA TYR A 1080 -20.45 -14.05 -30.27
C TYR A 1080 -20.14 -12.59 -29.93
N LEU A 1081 -19.50 -12.30 -28.78
CA LEU A 1081 -19.06 -10.95 -28.43
C LEU A 1081 -18.10 -10.38 -29.48
N LYS A 1082 -17.11 -11.16 -29.95
CA LYS A 1082 -16.17 -10.71 -31.00
C LYS A 1082 -16.91 -10.31 -32.27
N THR A 1083 -17.83 -11.15 -32.78
CA THR A 1083 -18.63 -10.80 -33.97
C THR A 1083 -19.54 -9.59 -33.74
N PHE A 1084 -20.13 -9.46 -32.54
CA PHE A 1084 -20.94 -8.30 -32.18
C PHE A 1084 -20.12 -7.01 -32.16
N MET A 1085 -18.92 -7.04 -31.55
CA MET A 1085 -18.00 -5.91 -31.54
C MET A 1085 -17.61 -5.51 -32.96
N GLU A 1086 -17.19 -6.45 -33.81
CA GLU A 1086 -16.83 -6.17 -35.22
C GLU A 1086 -17.94 -5.44 -35.99
N ARG A 1087 -19.21 -5.75 -35.70
CA ARG A 1087 -20.37 -5.15 -36.37
C ARG A 1087 -20.80 -3.80 -35.78
N HIS A 1088 -20.69 -3.63 -34.45
CA HIS A 1088 -21.40 -2.55 -33.74
C HIS A 1088 -20.55 -1.75 -32.76
N MET A 1089 -19.41 -2.25 -32.28
CA MET A 1089 -18.55 -1.57 -31.30
C MET A 1089 -17.12 -1.28 -31.78
N LEU A 1090 -16.69 -1.82 -32.91
CA LEU A 1090 -15.29 -1.72 -33.28
C LEU A 1090 -14.99 -0.33 -33.82
N ASP A 1091 -14.18 0.42 -33.08
CA ASP A 1091 -13.48 1.59 -33.62
C ASP A 1091 -12.34 1.14 -34.53
N SER A 1092 -11.43 0.35 -33.95
CA SER A 1092 -10.15 0.01 -34.55
C SER A 1092 -9.60 -1.27 -33.94
N LYS A 1093 -8.90 -2.06 -34.77
CA LYS A 1093 -8.04 -3.15 -34.32
C LYS A 1093 -6.69 -2.57 -33.90
N ARG A 1094 -6.07 -3.16 -32.88
CA ARG A 1094 -4.81 -2.71 -32.27
C ARG A 1094 -3.79 -3.84 -32.23
N ASN A 1095 -2.51 -3.47 -32.20
CA ASN A 1095 -1.40 -4.38 -31.96
C ASN A 1095 -0.84 -4.14 -30.54
N THR A 1096 0.17 -4.90 -30.14
CA THR A 1096 0.81 -4.78 -28.82
C THR A 1096 1.45 -3.41 -28.58
N SER A 1097 1.94 -2.74 -29.62
CA SER A 1097 2.61 -1.43 -29.55
C SER A 1097 1.68 -0.21 -29.60
N ASN A 1098 0.38 -0.37 -29.92
CA ASN A 1098 -0.61 0.72 -29.95
C ASN A 1098 -1.93 0.44 -29.18
N ALA A 1099 -1.92 -0.61 -28.36
CA ALA A 1099 -2.97 -0.90 -27.39
C ALA A 1099 -2.95 0.08 -26.21
N PHE A 1100 -4.12 0.32 -25.61
CA PHE A 1100 -4.24 1.08 -24.36
C PHE A 1100 -5.00 0.29 -23.29
N THR A 1101 -4.89 0.73 -22.04
CA THR A 1101 -5.79 0.29 -20.98
C THR A 1101 -7.26 0.52 -21.38
N GLY A 1102 -8.11 -0.47 -21.13
CA GLY A 1102 -9.50 -0.49 -21.56
C GLY A 1102 -9.76 -1.12 -22.93
N ASP A 1103 -8.74 -1.44 -23.74
CA ASP A 1103 -8.94 -2.26 -24.94
C ASP A 1103 -9.20 -3.73 -24.57
N ILE A 1104 -9.96 -4.44 -25.42
CA ILE A 1104 -10.42 -5.81 -25.18
C ILE A 1104 -9.54 -6.80 -25.96
N VAL A 1105 -9.08 -7.88 -25.32
CA VAL A 1105 -8.29 -8.95 -25.97
C VAL A 1105 -9.14 -10.20 -26.14
N PHE A 1106 -9.26 -10.70 -27.37
CA PHE A 1106 -9.85 -12.01 -27.69
C PHE A 1106 -8.75 -13.03 -27.96
N TYR A 1107 -9.01 -14.30 -27.63
CA TYR A 1107 -8.03 -15.39 -27.72
C TYR A 1107 -8.59 -16.61 -28.47
N ASP A 1108 -7.76 -17.20 -29.31
CA ASP A 1108 -7.86 -18.59 -29.81
C ASP A 1108 -6.61 -19.31 -29.29
N TRP A 1109 -6.75 -20.20 -28.29
CA TRP A 1109 -5.58 -20.81 -27.63
C TRP A 1109 -4.88 -21.84 -28.53
N LYS A 1110 -5.62 -22.44 -29.47
CA LYS A 1110 -5.16 -23.59 -30.26
C LYS A 1110 -4.80 -23.23 -31.70
N ASN A 1111 -5.15 -22.02 -32.14
CA ASN A 1111 -5.15 -21.59 -33.55
C ASN A 1111 -5.98 -22.57 -34.40
N ASP A 1112 -7.17 -22.94 -33.91
CA ASP A 1112 -8.14 -23.81 -34.61
C ASP A 1112 -9.30 -23.03 -35.26
N GLY A 1113 -9.27 -21.69 -35.16
CA GLY A 1113 -10.25 -20.77 -35.72
C GLY A 1113 -11.39 -20.43 -34.76
N LYS A 1114 -11.37 -20.90 -33.51
CA LYS A 1114 -12.40 -20.63 -32.50
C LYS A 1114 -11.92 -19.66 -31.44
N ILE A 1115 -12.80 -18.74 -31.05
CA ILE A 1115 -12.51 -17.81 -29.96
C ILE A 1115 -12.90 -18.47 -28.63
N ASP A 1116 -11.89 -18.79 -27.83
CA ASP A 1116 -12.00 -19.51 -26.57
C ASP A 1116 -12.16 -18.57 -25.36
N HIS A 1117 -11.66 -17.33 -25.44
CA HIS A 1117 -11.55 -16.44 -24.27
C HIS A 1117 -11.61 -14.95 -24.63
N ALA A 1118 -11.88 -14.12 -23.62
CA ALA A 1118 -11.82 -12.68 -23.66
C ALA A 1118 -11.24 -12.10 -22.35
N SER A 1119 -10.48 -11.01 -22.43
CA SER A 1119 -9.95 -10.24 -21.30
C SER A 1119 -9.96 -8.74 -21.62
N ILE A 1120 -9.59 -7.90 -20.64
CA ILE A 1120 -9.42 -6.46 -20.82
C ILE A 1120 -8.01 -6.05 -20.39
N ILE A 1121 -7.39 -5.15 -21.17
CA ILE A 1121 -6.08 -4.59 -20.82
C ILE A 1121 -6.26 -3.66 -19.62
N SER A 1122 -5.64 -4.05 -18.52
CA SER A 1122 -5.82 -3.45 -17.20
C SER A 1122 -4.63 -2.63 -16.72
N LYS A 1123 -3.43 -2.92 -17.24
CA LYS A 1123 -2.20 -2.17 -17.00
C LYS A 1123 -1.29 -2.36 -18.22
N ILE A 1124 -0.56 -1.33 -18.60
CA ILE A 1124 0.59 -1.40 -19.50
C ILE A 1124 1.76 -0.80 -18.71
N SER A 1125 2.92 -1.45 -18.71
CA SER A 1125 4.08 -0.99 -17.95
C SER A 1125 5.36 -1.53 -18.61
N ASN A 1126 6.33 -0.65 -18.85
CA ASN A 1126 7.60 -0.94 -19.52
C ASN A 1126 7.39 -1.68 -20.88
N GLY A 1127 6.46 -1.18 -21.69
CA GLY A 1127 6.04 -1.80 -22.96
C GLY A 1127 5.27 -3.12 -22.84
N LYS A 1128 5.08 -3.66 -21.63
CA LYS A 1128 4.44 -4.97 -21.40
C LYS A 1128 2.96 -4.79 -21.06
N ILE A 1129 2.12 -5.58 -21.72
CA ILE A 1129 0.66 -5.58 -21.51
C ILE A 1129 0.29 -6.55 -20.38
N TYR A 1130 -0.59 -6.10 -19.48
CA TYR A 1130 -1.16 -6.89 -18.38
C TYR A 1130 -2.70 -6.85 -18.42
N VAL A 1131 -3.31 -8.02 -18.53
CA VAL A 1131 -4.76 -8.20 -18.66
C VAL A 1131 -5.41 -8.66 -17.36
N THR A 1132 -6.70 -8.36 -17.20
CA THR A 1132 -7.51 -8.88 -16.09
C THR A 1132 -8.70 -9.67 -16.67
N GLN A 1133 -8.99 -10.85 -16.08
CA GLN A 1133 -9.92 -11.84 -16.65
C GLN A 1133 -10.47 -12.84 -15.63
N HIS A 1134 -11.68 -13.35 -15.90
CA HIS A 1134 -12.31 -14.46 -15.16
C HIS A 1134 -12.02 -15.85 -15.80
N ASN A 1135 -12.47 -16.93 -15.13
CA ASN A 1135 -12.24 -18.38 -15.33
C ASN A 1135 -11.17 -18.99 -14.40
N LYS A 1136 -10.06 -18.30 -14.18
CA LYS A 1136 -9.08 -18.60 -13.12
C LYS A 1136 -8.84 -17.40 -12.19
N ASN A 1137 -9.63 -16.35 -12.37
CA ASN A 1137 -9.59 -15.05 -11.69
C ASN A 1137 -8.16 -14.49 -11.61
N TYR A 1138 -7.72 -13.87 -12.70
CA TYR A 1138 -6.41 -13.22 -12.77
C TYR A 1138 -6.54 -11.71 -12.87
N LYS A 1139 -5.85 -11.02 -11.95
CA LYS A 1139 -5.58 -9.58 -11.99
C LYS A 1139 -4.17 -9.36 -12.51
N TYR A 1140 -4.00 -8.40 -13.43
CA TYR A 1140 -2.71 -8.03 -14.04
C TYR A 1140 -1.88 -9.23 -14.52
N ARG A 1141 -2.49 -10.20 -15.21
CA ARG A 1141 -1.74 -11.28 -15.85
C ARG A 1141 -0.95 -10.73 -17.03
N SER A 1142 0.38 -10.89 -17.01
CA SER A 1142 1.23 -10.58 -18.17
C SER A 1142 0.76 -11.34 -19.41
N LEU A 1143 0.53 -10.61 -20.50
CA LEU A 1143 0.12 -11.16 -21.80
C LEU A 1143 1.26 -11.96 -22.45
N SER A 1144 2.52 -11.54 -22.28
CA SER A 1144 3.68 -12.34 -22.70
C SER A 1144 3.83 -13.64 -21.91
N ALA A 1145 3.53 -13.63 -20.60
CA ALA A 1145 3.45 -14.86 -19.80
C ALA A 1145 2.25 -15.76 -20.15
N GLN A 1146 1.24 -15.27 -20.87
CA GLN A 1146 0.21 -16.10 -21.50
C GLN A 1146 0.69 -16.67 -22.84
N LYS A 1147 1.30 -15.85 -23.72
CA LYS A 1147 1.90 -16.26 -25.00
C LYS A 1147 2.95 -17.37 -24.81
N ASN A 1148 3.76 -17.27 -23.76
CA ASN A 1148 4.77 -18.28 -23.41
C ASN A 1148 4.16 -19.59 -22.87
N ALA A 1149 3.01 -19.52 -22.20
CA ALA A 1149 2.32 -20.70 -21.65
C ALA A 1149 1.51 -21.45 -22.73
N GLU A 1150 0.99 -20.73 -23.72
CA GLU A 1150 0.20 -21.27 -24.84
C GLU A 1150 0.81 -20.83 -26.19
N PRO A 1151 1.93 -21.42 -26.65
CA PRO A 1151 2.71 -20.91 -27.80
C PRO A 1151 2.00 -20.93 -29.16
N LYS A 1152 0.82 -21.57 -29.24
CA LYS A 1152 -0.03 -21.58 -30.44
C LYS A 1152 -1.14 -20.52 -30.42
N MET A 1153 -1.25 -19.76 -29.34
CA MET A 1153 -2.29 -18.77 -29.12
C MET A 1153 -2.25 -17.66 -30.18
N LYS A 1154 -3.41 -17.35 -30.77
CA LYS A 1154 -3.65 -16.11 -31.51
C LYS A 1154 -4.49 -15.16 -30.67
N ILE A 1155 -4.24 -13.86 -30.82
CA ILE A 1155 -4.98 -12.79 -30.14
C ILE A 1155 -5.45 -11.71 -31.10
N TRP A 1156 -6.49 -10.99 -30.68
CA TRP A 1156 -6.98 -9.77 -31.33
C TRP A 1156 -7.27 -8.71 -30.27
N ILE A 1157 -6.66 -7.53 -30.38
CA ILE A 1157 -6.89 -6.40 -29.45
C ILE A 1157 -7.83 -5.40 -30.11
N TYR A 1158 -9.02 -5.17 -29.55
CA TYR A 1158 -10.08 -4.33 -30.10
C TYR A 1158 -10.36 -3.12 -29.22
N ARG A 1159 -10.45 -1.93 -29.84
CA ARG A 1159 -10.88 -0.71 -29.19
C ARG A 1159 -12.40 -0.53 -29.31
N PRO A 1160 -13.15 -0.48 -28.20
CA PRO A 1160 -14.59 -0.23 -28.22
C PRO A 1160 -14.95 1.23 -28.49
N LYS A 1161 -15.99 1.40 -29.30
CA LYS A 1161 -16.74 2.61 -29.63
C LYS A 1161 -18.12 2.14 -30.10
N PRO A 1162 -19.07 1.96 -29.16
CA PRO A 1162 -20.43 1.56 -29.52
C PRO A 1162 -21.02 2.59 -30.48
N ARG A 1163 -21.62 2.10 -31.57
CA ARG A 1163 -22.26 2.92 -32.62
C ARG A 1163 -23.74 3.16 -32.33
N TRP A 1164 -24.12 3.14 -31.06
CA TRP A 1164 -25.48 3.35 -30.55
C TRP A 1164 -25.37 3.97 -29.15
N TYR A 1165 -26.26 4.90 -28.80
CA TYR A 1165 -26.38 5.50 -27.47
C TYR A 1165 -27.76 6.10 -27.24
#